data_AF-J1QM99-F1
#
_entry.id   AF-J1QM99-F1
#
_cell.length_a   1.000
_cell.length_b   1.000
_cell.length_c   1.000
_cell.angle_alpha   90.00
_cell.angle_beta   90.00
_cell.angle_gamma   90.00
#
_symmetry.space_group_name_H-M   'P 1'
#
loop_
_entity.id
_entity.type
_entity.pdbx_description
1 polymer ?
#
loop_
_entity_poly.entity_id
_entity_poly.type
_entity_poly.pdbx_seq_one_letter_code
_entity_poly.pdbx_strand_id
1 'polypeptide(L)'
;MASVQPLILRGRWLILALSLCFIVLSSIGLGQLYFRGDYRIFFAKDNPQLQAFEQMQLEFNKSDNILIGIAPRSGDVFTPEILQLVQEYTEAAWQTPYSIRVDSLSNFQHTTAEADDLVVADLVPNSQLSAAERLIIRDIAIAEPALVNRLVAADGKVTAINITVQLPEPTQQQQVTEIWSFVSDLSAQFAARYPNVEFHHTGIIALNYAFASEAEQDVRALVPIMLAAIMLMLAVLLRSIAGALATLLIIVVTVTSTLGIAGWLGLFMSTATVNVPTILMTLAVADSVHLLASMQFALADGKTKSQAIQYSLQRNWQPVVITSVTTAIGFLTLNFSEVPILRDLGNLTALGVMLACVFSLTLLPVLMQFLPLRAATIQQSSGTMARLSEWVIQRQRRLLWGFVLVTLLCTALLPLNRVNDEPNKYFASNTSFRQANDFMEQNLSGFTSIDFALNGGVAGAVNQPELLQALESFSNWLAEQPEVMHVNTLSDVLKRLNKNMHQDDLAFYRLPETAAEAAQYLLLYEMSLPFGLDLNNQLNIDKSATRLTATLYNLGSKELIALEQRALAYFAANWPDYQLSAASAALMFAYIGERNMASMLTTLPLALLLISALLLVSLRSWRLGLISIIPNLVPAVIGFGLWGLLVGEINLALSVVASMSLGIIVDDTVHFLSKYRHAREEGRDSEQAVRYAFHSVGRALCITTLVLVAGFSVLMFSGFRLNSDMGLLTSGIILIALLVDLFFLPACLLKLDKSGRTADVSPATTKHS
;
A
#
# COMPACT_ATOMS: atom_id res chain seq x y z
N MET A 1 -16.81 23.18 32.75
CA MET A 1 -15.66 22.25 32.61
C MET A 1 -14.96 21.91 33.93
N ALA A 2 -15.01 22.74 34.99
CA ALA A 2 -14.48 22.40 36.33
C ALA A 2 -15.24 21.25 37.06
N SER A 3 -16.36 20.75 36.50
CA SER A 3 -17.25 19.76 37.13
C SER A 3 -16.90 18.29 36.87
N VAL A 4 -16.15 17.96 35.80
CA VAL A 4 -15.87 16.55 35.41
C VAL A 4 -14.69 15.96 36.19
N GLN A 5 -13.71 16.78 36.55
CA GLN A 5 -12.47 16.38 37.23
C GLN A 5 -12.67 15.74 38.61
N PRO A 6 -13.47 16.31 39.54
CA PRO A 6 -13.77 15.65 40.81
C PRO A 6 -14.63 14.39 40.63
N LEU A 7 -15.38 14.28 39.52
CA LEU A 7 -16.20 13.12 39.20
C LEU A 7 -15.34 11.89 38.86
N ILE A 8 -14.25 12.06 38.11
CA ILE A 8 -13.32 10.98 37.76
C ILE A 8 -12.64 10.41 39.02
N LEU A 9 -12.22 11.27 39.94
CA LEU A 9 -11.57 10.84 41.18
C LEU A 9 -12.53 10.15 42.15
N ARG A 10 -13.81 10.60 42.22
CA ARG A 10 -14.84 9.99 43.08
C ARG A 10 -15.48 8.73 42.47
N GLY A 11 -15.63 8.67 41.15
CA GLY A 11 -16.28 7.59 40.40
C GLY A 11 -15.34 6.50 39.86
N ARG A 12 -14.11 6.40 40.38
CA ARG A 12 -13.05 5.53 39.84
C ARG A 12 -13.46 4.06 39.62
N TRP A 13 -14.24 3.48 40.52
CA TRP A 13 -14.71 2.09 40.41
C TRP A 13 -15.74 1.91 39.31
N LEU A 14 -16.64 2.89 39.14
CA LEU A 14 -17.60 2.91 38.05
C LEU A 14 -16.90 3.05 36.70
N ILE A 15 -15.91 3.94 36.61
CA ILE A 15 -15.11 4.12 35.38
C ILE A 15 -14.35 2.83 35.03
N LEU A 16 -13.72 2.17 36.01
CA LEU A 16 -13.06 0.90 35.79
C LEU A 16 -14.04 -0.19 35.32
N ALA A 17 -15.20 -0.32 35.97
CA ALA A 17 -16.20 -1.31 35.60
C ALA A 17 -16.77 -1.07 34.19
N LEU A 18 -17.10 0.19 33.86
CA LEU A 18 -17.59 0.56 32.52
C LEU A 18 -16.52 0.37 31.45
N SER A 19 -15.27 0.78 31.72
CA SER A 19 -14.16 0.58 30.81
C SER A 19 -13.93 -0.91 30.58
N LEU A 20 -13.86 -1.71 31.63
CA LEU A 20 -13.67 -3.16 31.52
C LEU A 20 -14.81 -3.83 30.75
N CYS A 21 -16.06 -3.46 31.02
CA CYS A 21 -17.22 -3.96 30.28
C CYS A 21 -17.13 -3.62 28.79
N PHE A 22 -16.81 -2.36 28.45
CA PHE A 22 -16.63 -1.93 27.07
C PHE A 22 -15.48 -2.68 26.38
N ILE A 23 -14.35 -2.87 27.06
CA ILE A 23 -13.17 -3.58 26.54
C ILE A 23 -13.52 -5.04 26.25
N VAL A 24 -14.22 -5.71 27.17
CA VAL A 24 -14.64 -7.10 26.97
C VAL A 24 -15.62 -7.21 25.80
N LEU A 25 -16.66 -6.37 25.77
CA LEU A 25 -17.66 -6.39 24.70
C LEU A 25 -17.06 -6.11 23.31
N SER A 26 -16.18 -5.11 23.22
CA SER A 26 -15.48 -4.82 21.97
C SER A 26 -14.54 -5.95 21.59
N SER A 27 -13.72 -6.47 22.52
CA SER A 27 -12.73 -7.51 22.22
C SER A 27 -13.33 -8.84 21.76
N ILE A 28 -14.58 -9.16 22.09
CA ILE A 28 -15.28 -10.35 21.55
C ILE A 28 -15.33 -10.33 20.02
N GLY A 29 -15.44 -9.15 19.41
CA GLY A 29 -15.47 -9.00 17.96
C GLY A 29 -14.15 -9.38 17.26
N LEU A 30 -13.04 -9.49 17.99
CA LEU A 30 -11.76 -9.95 17.42
C LEU A 30 -11.86 -11.32 16.77
N GLY A 31 -12.71 -12.21 17.30
CA GLY A 31 -12.93 -13.54 16.74
C GLY A 31 -13.67 -13.55 15.40
N GLN A 32 -14.23 -12.42 14.98
CA GLN A 32 -14.94 -12.26 13.69
C GLN A 32 -14.03 -11.65 12.60
N LEU A 33 -12.83 -11.20 12.96
CA LEU A 33 -11.87 -10.68 11.98
C LEU A 33 -11.26 -11.83 11.17
N TYR A 34 -11.21 -11.64 9.86
CA TYR A 34 -10.50 -12.51 8.92
C TYR A 34 -9.67 -11.67 7.95
N PHE A 35 -8.69 -12.29 7.30
CA PHE A 35 -7.77 -11.60 6.39
C PHE A 35 -8.18 -11.79 4.93
N ARG A 36 -8.08 -10.73 4.14
CA ARG A 36 -8.19 -10.78 2.66
C ARG A 36 -6.94 -10.14 2.05
N GLY A 37 -6.24 -10.93 1.24
CA GLY A 37 -5.04 -10.53 0.50
C GLY A 37 -5.24 -10.43 -1.01
N ASP A 38 -6.48 -10.53 -1.51
CA ASP A 38 -6.76 -10.48 -2.94
C ASP A 38 -6.68 -9.04 -3.48
N TYR A 39 -6.11 -8.86 -4.67
CA TYR A 39 -5.96 -7.54 -5.27
C TYR A 39 -7.29 -6.80 -5.53
N ARG A 40 -8.43 -7.52 -5.62
CA ARG A 40 -9.75 -6.90 -5.90
C ARG A 40 -10.20 -5.98 -4.76
N ILE A 41 -9.73 -6.17 -3.53
CA ILE A 41 -10.05 -5.28 -2.39
C ILE A 41 -9.59 -3.83 -2.56
N PHE A 42 -8.64 -3.58 -3.47
CA PHE A 42 -8.18 -2.22 -3.78
C PHE A 42 -9.21 -1.41 -4.57
N PHE A 43 -10.24 -2.05 -5.11
CA PHE A 43 -11.19 -1.42 -6.04
C PHE A 43 -12.60 -1.40 -5.46
N ALA A 44 -13.28 -0.27 -5.63
CA ALA A 44 -14.71 -0.17 -5.33
C ALA A 44 -15.53 -0.94 -6.39
N LYS A 45 -16.72 -1.42 -6.02
CA LYS A 45 -17.59 -2.23 -6.92
C LYS A 45 -18.06 -1.48 -8.16
N ASP A 46 -18.11 -0.16 -8.09
CA ASP A 46 -18.48 0.75 -9.17
C ASP A 46 -17.27 1.23 -9.99
N ASN A 47 -16.07 0.73 -9.71
CA ASN A 47 -14.88 1.09 -10.49
C ASN A 47 -15.01 0.57 -11.94
N PRO A 48 -14.86 1.44 -12.96
CA PRO A 48 -15.12 1.04 -14.34
C PRO A 48 -14.08 0.06 -14.88
N GLN A 49 -12.82 0.15 -14.44
CA GLN A 49 -11.79 -0.80 -14.83
C GLN A 49 -12.00 -2.17 -14.20
N LEU A 50 -12.47 -2.24 -12.94
CA LEU A 50 -12.86 -3.50 -12.32
C LEU A 50 -14.03 -4.14 -13.10
N GLN A 51 -15.06 -3.37 -13.45
CA GLN A 51 -16.20 -3.88 -14.22
C GLN A 51 -15.80 -4.38 -15.60
N ALA A 52 -14.94 -3.64 -16.31
CA ALA A 52 -14.40 -4.08 -17.61
C ALA A 52 -13.61 -5.39 -17.48
N PHE A 53 -12.80 -5.51 -16.43
CA PHE A 53 -12.03 -6.72 -16.16
C PHE A 53 -12.92 -7.92 -15.79
N GLU A 54 -13.91 -7.72 -14.93
CA GLU A 54 -14.88 -8.76 -14.56
C GLU A 54 -15.71 -9.20 -15.78
N GLN A 55 -16.16 -8.25 -16.60
CA GLN A 55 -16.87 -8.55 -17.84
C GLN A 55 -15.99 -9.38 -18.79
N MET A 56 -14.71 -9.04 -18.92
CA MET A 56 -13.77 -9.79 -19.75
C MET A 56 -13.53 -11.22 -19.22
N GLN A 57 -13.44 -11.40 -17.90
CA GLN A 57 -13.31 -12.72 -17.29
C GLN A 57 -14.58 -13.58 -17.43
N LEU A 58 -15.76 -12.95 -17.46
CA LEU A 58 -17.03 -13.64 -17.72
C LEU A 58 -17.14 -14.11 -19.18
N GLU A 59 -16.53 -13.38 -20.12
CA GLU A 59 -16.61 -13.66 -21.55
C GLU A 59 -15.58 -14.71 -22.03
N PHE A 60 -14.33 -14.68 -21.53
CA PHE A 60 -13.18 -15.47 -22.04
C PHE A 60 -12.47 -16.35 -20.99
N ASN A 61 -13.22 -16.79 -19.96
CA ASN A 61 -12.70 -17.45 -18.75
C ASN A 61 -11.75 -16.60 -17.89
N LYS A 62 -11.67 -16.96 -16.59
CA LYS A 62 -10.78 -16.31 -15.63
C LYS A 62 -9.31 -16.48 -16.03
N SER A 63 -8.50 -15.48 -15.69
CA SER A 63 -7.08 -15.37 -16.03
C SER A 63 -6.13 -15.51 -14.83
N ASP A 64 -6.67 -15.77 -13.63
CA ASP A 64 -5.86 -15.94 -12.42
C ASP A 64 -4.95 -17.17 -12.60
N ASN A 65 -3.62 -16.96 -12.50
CA ASN A 65 -2.63 -17.98 -12.82
C ASN A 65 -1.45 -18.00 -11.84
N ILE A 66 -0.68 -19.08 -11.89
CA ILE A 66 0.69 -19.17 -11.38
C ILE A 66 1.61 -19.64 -12.50
N LEU A 67 2.68 -18.89 -12.74
CA LEU A 67 3.67 -19.18 -13.77
C LEU A 67 4.95 -19.66 -13.10
N ILE A 68 5.45 -20.80 -13.53
CA ILE A 68 6.66 -21.44 -13.01
C ILE A 68 7.73 -21.34 -14.09
N GLY A 69 8.67 -20.42 -13.92
CA GLY A 69 9.87 -20.33 -14.74
C GLY A 69 10.85 -21.44 -14.40
N ILE A 70 11.40 -22.08 -15.42
CA ILE A 70 12.36 -23.18 -15.34
C ILE A 70 13.63 -22.73 -16.06
N ALA A 71 14.68 -22.53 -15.27
CA ALA A 71 15.96 -21.99 -15.74
C ALA A 71 17.09 -23.01 -15.48
N PRO A 72 17.45 -23.83 -16.47
CA PRO A 72 18.59 -24.74 -16.36
C PRO A 72 19.92 -23.98 -16.40
N ARG A 73 20.87 -24.36 -15.54
CA ARG A 73 22.23 -23.79 -15.52
C ARG A 73 23.04 -24.07 -16.78
N SER A 74 22.63 -25.06 -17.57
CA SER A 74 23.20 -25.31 -18.91
C SER A 74 22.92 -24.18 -19.89
N GLY A 75 21.87 -23.38 -19.66
CA GLY A 75 21.38 -22.38 -20.62
C GLY A 75 20.76 -23.01 -21.86
N ASP A 76 20.18 -24.21 -21.76
CA ASP A 76 19.48 -24.86 -22.87
C ASP A 76 18.30 -25.70 -22.35
N VAL A 77 17.08 -25.29 -22.69
CA VAL A 77 15.84 -26.00 -22.29
C VAL A 77 15.52 -27.19 -23.19
N PHE A 78 16.20 -27.34 -24.33
CA PHE A 78 15.96 -28.40 -25.31
C PHE A 78 16.86 -29.64 -25.09
N THR A 79 17.48 -29.73 -23.91
CA THR A 79 18.18 -30.95 -23.48
C THR A 79 17.17 -32.04 -23.12
N PRO A 80 17.50 -33.34 -23.26
CA PRO A 80 16.55 -34.42 -22.97
C PRO A 80 16.08 -34.40 -21.51
N GLU A 81 17.01 -34.08 -20.60
CA GLU A 81 16.75 -33.95 -19.16
C GLU A 81 15.71 -32.87 -18.87
N ILE A 82 15.81 -31.70 -19.51
CA ILE A 82 14.90 -30.58 -19.27
C ILE A 82 13.56 -30.78 -19.97
N LEU A 83 13.52 -31.33 -21.19
CA LEU A 83 12.26 -31.66 -21.85
C LEU A 83 11.47 -32.72 -21.06
N GLN A 84 12.16 -33.73 -20.51
CA GLN A 84 11.56 -34.70 -19.60
C GLN A 84 11.04 -34.03 -18.32
N LEU A 85 11.82 -33.15 -17.72
CA LEU A 85 11.41 -32.38 -16.54
C LEU A 85 10.13 -31.59 -16.81
N VAL A 86 10.08 -30.83 -17.91
CA VAL A 86 8.90 -30.03 -18.28
C VAL A 86 7.68 -30.92 -18.47
N GLN A 87 7.81 -32.04 -19.18
CA GLN A 87 6.71 -32.98 -19.39
C GLN A 87 6.17 -33.55 -18.06
N GLU A 88 7.05 -34.11 -17.23
CA GLU A 88 6.66 -34.70 -15.94
C GLU A 88 6.07 -33.64 -14.99
N TYR A 89 6.62 -32.42 -14.99
CA TYR A 89 6.10 -31.32 -14.19
C TYR A 89 4.71 -30.89 -14.68
N THR A 90 4.51 -30.76 -16.00
CA THR A 90 3.22 -30.41 -16.60
C THR A 90 2.14 -31.42 -16.22
N GLU A 91 2.43 -32.72 -16.27
CA GLU A 91 1.49 -33.77 -15.85
C GLU A 91 1.12 -33.65 -14.36
N ALA A 92 2.11 -33.42 -13.49
CA ALA A 92 1.87 -33.25 -12.06
C ALA A 92 1.13 -31.92 -11.75
N ALA A 93 1.36 -30.87 -12.53
CA ALA A 93 0.77 -29.56 -12.36
C ALA A 93 -0.76 -29.56 -12.56
N TRP A 94 -1.33 -30.51 -13.32
CA TRP A 94 -2.78 -30.71 -13.44
C TRP A 94 -3.47 -31.11 -12.13
N GLN A 95 -2.71 -31.56 -11.13
CA GLN A 95 -3.24 -31.88 -9.80
C GLN A 95 -3.28 -30.64 -8.88
N THR A 96 -2.89 -29.47 -9.39
CA THR A 96 -2.95 -28.23 -8.61
C THR A 96 -4.40 -27.93 -8.24
N PRO A 97 -4.71 -27.63 -6.96
CA PRO A 97 -6.06 -27.27 -6.55
C PRO A 97 -6.66 -26.17 -7.41
N TYR A 98 -7.90 -26.33 -7.83
CA TYR A 98 -8.64 -25.38 -8.68
C TYR A 98 -8.04 -25.16 -10.09
N SER A 99 -7.07 -25.97 -10.54
CA SER A 99 -6.55 -25.84 -11.90
C SER A 99 -7.61 -26.22 -12.94
N ILE A 100 -7.73 -25.39 -13.97
CA ILE A 100 -8.59 -25.64 -15.12
C ILE A 100 -7.78 -25.83 -16.41
N ARG A 101 -6.51 -25.39 -16.41
CA ARG A 101 -5.62 -25.46 -17.57
C ARG A 101 -4.16 -25.41 -17.13
N VAL A 102 -3.31 -26.19 -17.80
CA VAL A 102 -1.85 -26.12 -17.69
C VAL A 102 -1.26 -25.96 -19.10
N ASP A 103 -0.54 -24.88 -19.35
CA ASP A 103 0.19 -24.63 -20.59
C ASP A 103 1.69 -24.77 -20.37
N SER A 104 2.38 -25.42 -21.29
CA SER A 104 3.84 -25.57 -21.25
C SER A 104 4.39 -25.78 -22.67
N LEU A 105 5.71 -25.78 -22.81
CA LEU A 105 6.36 -26.19 -24.04
C LEU A 105 5.99 -27.64 -24.43
N SER A 106 5.81 -28.54 -23.46
CA SER A 106 5.64 -29.97 -23.77
C SER A 106 4.29 -30.29 -24.39
N ASN A 107 3.21 -29.76 -23.83
CA ASN A 107 1.84 -30.01 -24.27
C ASN A 107 1.29 -28.96 -25.24
N PHE A 108 2.17 -28.15 -25.84
CA PHE A 108 1.77 -27.24 -26.89
C PHE A 108 1.25 -28.02 -28.09
N GLN A 109 0.01 -27.77 -28.49
CA GLN A 109 -0.64 -28.47 -29.61
C GLN A 109 -0.11 -27.91 -30.94
N HIS A 110 0.89 -28.59 -31.49
CA HIS A 110 1.45 -28.25 -32.79
C HIS A 110 0.67 -28.95 -33.89
N THR A 111 0.50 -28.27 -35.02
CA THR A 111 -0.29 -28.75 -36.14
C THR A 111 0.57 -28.88 -37.40
N THR A 112 0.48 -30.03 -38.07
CA THR A 112 1.22 -30.36 -39.29
C THR A 112 0.32 -31.06 -40.29
N ALA A 113 0.70 -31.01 -41.57
CA ALA A 113 0.01 -31.71 -42.64
C ALA A 113 0.71 -33.05 -42.94
N GLU A 114 -0.01 -34.16 -42.83
CA GLU A 114 0.44 -35.46 -43.31
C GLU A 114 -0.44 -35.91 -44.47
N ALA A 115 0.00 -35.66 -45.70
CA ALA A 115 -0.80 -35.84 -46.91
C ALA A 115 -2.12 -35.04 -46.85
N ASP A 116 -3.26 -35.73 -46.65
CA ASP A 116 -4.59 -35.12 -46.54
C ASP A 116 -5.07 -34.98 -45.08
N ASP A 117 -4.30 -35.46 -44.11
CA ASP A 117 -4.66 -35.46 -42.70
C ASP A 117 -4.03 -34.26 -41.96
N LEU A 118 -4.83 -33.60 -41.12
CA LEU A 118 -4.36 -32.60 -40.15
C LEU A 118 -3.95 -33.33 -38.86
N VAL A 119 -2.66 -33.37 -38.58
CA VAL A 119 -2.15 -33.94 -37.32
C VAL A 119 -2.07 -32.84 -36.27
N VAL A 120 -2.71 -33.07 -35.14
CA VAL A 120 -2.62 -32.21 -33.94
C VAL A 120 -2.03 -33.04 -32.82
N ALA A 121 -0.86 -32.67 -32.34
CA ALA A 121 -0.14 -33.42 -31.32
C ALA A 121 0.68 -32.51 -30.40
N ASP A 122 1.04 -33.03 -29.23
CA ASP A 122 2.01 -32.42 -28.32
C ASP A 122 3.34 -32.18 -29.05
N LEU A 123 3.87 -30.95 -28.95
CA LEU A 123 5.16 -30.60 -29.52
C LEU A 123 6.29 -31.47 -28.96
N VAL A 124 6.17 -31.92 -27.71
CA VAL A 124 7.10 -32.86 -27.07
C VAL A 124 6.33 -34.16 -26.77
N PRO A 125 6.25 -35.10 -27.72
CA PRO A 125 5.37 -36.26 -27.61
C PRO A 125 5.86 -37.30 -26.58
N ASN A 126 7.16 -37.35 -26.29
CA ASN A 126 7.75 -38.22 -25.29
C ASN A 126 9.13 -37.70 -24.83
N SER A 127 9.69 -38.33 -23.79
CA SER A 127 10.99 -37.99 -23.20
C SER A 127 12.20 -38.60 -23.93
N GLN A 128 11.99 -39.55 -24.85
CA GLN A 128 13.06 -40.25 -25.58
C GLN A 128 13.23 -39.68 -26.99
N LEU A 129 13.72 -38.44 -27.05
CA LEU A 129 13.91 -37.73 -28.31
C LEU A 129 15.36 -37.85 -28.83
N SER A 130 15.49 -38.18 -30.10
CA SER A 130 16.76 -38.12 -30.82
C SER A 130 17.28 -36.67 -30.88
N ALA A 131 18.58 -36.51 -31.17
CA ALA A 131 19.17 -35.18 -31.32
C ALA A 131 18.52 -34.37 -32.46
N ALA A 132 18.07 -35.04 -33.53
CA ALA A 132 17.40 -34.38 -34.65
C ALA A 132 16.00 -33.87 -34.25
N GLU A 133 15.20 -34.68 -33.57
CA GLU A 133 13.87 -34.29 -33.09
C GLU A 133 13.94 -33.09 -32.13
N ARG A 134 14.94 -33.07 -31.22
CA ARG A 134 15.13 -31.93 -30.30
C ARG A 134 15.50 -30.63 -31.01
N LEU A 135 16.25 -30.70 -32.11
CA LEU A 135 16.54 -29.52 -32.94
C LEU A 135 15.28 -29.01 -33.63
N ILE A 136 14.44 -29.92 -34.16
CA ILE A 136 13.16 -29.56 -34.76
C ILE A 136 12.24 -28.88 -33.73
N ILE A 137 12.11 -29.48 -32.54
CA ILE A 137 11.31 -28.90 -31.43
C ILE A 137 11.84 -27.51 -31.07
N ARG A 138 13.16 -27.34 -30.99
CA ARG A 138 13.79 -26.04 -30.74
C ARG A 138 13.40 -25.03 -31.79
N ASP A 139 13.59 -25.37 -33.07
CA ASP A 139 13.36 -24.46 -34.18
C ASP A 139 11.88 -24.06 -34.26
N ILE A 140 10.95 -24.99 -33.98
CA ILE A 140 9.52 -24.70 -33.87
C ILE A 140 9.25 -23.78 -32.67
N ALA A 141 9.75 -24.13 -31.48
CA ALA A 141 9.42 -23.42 -30.24
C ALA A 141 9.88 -21.95 -30.22
N ILE A 142 11.04 -21.66 -30.82
CA ILE A 142 11.58 -20.30 -30.89
C ILE A 142 11.01 -19.48 -32.06
N ALA A 143 10.37 -20.14 -33.05
CA ALA A 143 9.76 -19.48 -34.19
C ALA A 143 8.24 -19.30 -34.04
N GLU A 144 7.58 -20.13 -33.23
CA GLU A 144 6.14 -20.11 -33.03
C GLU A 144 5.74 -18.91 -32.16
N PRO A 145 4.95 -17.95 -32.69
CA PRO A 145 4.54 -16.77 -31.96
C PRO A 145 3.87 -17.11 -30.63
N ALA A 146 3.02 -18.14 -30.61
CA ALA A 146 2.29 -18.57 -29.41
C ALA A 146 3.19 -19.11 -28.27
N LEU A 147 4.47 -19.38 -28.52
CA LEU A 147 5.44 -19.88 -27.53
C LEU A 147 6.54 -18.87 -27.20
N VAL A 148 7.14 -18.25 -28.20
CA VAL A 148 8.32 -17.39 -28.04
C VAL A 148 7.97 -16.12 -27.24
N ASN A 149 8.80 -15.78 -26.26
CA ASN A 149 8.62 -14.67 -25.30
C ASN A 149 7.31 -14.77 -24.48
N ARG A 150 6.74 -15.98 -24.37
CA ARG A 150 5.58 -16.29 -23.51
C ARG A 150 5.84 -17.51 -22.62
N LEU A 151 6.17 -18.65 -23.22
CA LEU A 151 6.47 -19.91 -22.53
C LEU A 151 7.90 -20.38 -22.79
N VAL A 152 8.58 -19.85 -23.82
CA VAL A 152 9.98 -20.13 -24.12
C VAL A 152 10.70 -18.84 -24.50
N ALA A 153 11.90 -18.64 -23.95
CA ALA A 153 12.73 -17.49 -24.27
C ALA A 153 13.25 -17.59 -25.71
N ALA A 154 13.36 -16.46 -26.41
CA ALA A 154 13.88 -16.44 -27.79
C ALA A 154 15.28 -17.05 -27.95
N ASP A 155 16.10 -17.04 -26.88
CA ASP A 155 17.42 -17.65 -26.87
C ASP A 155 17.43 -19.13 -26.42
N GLY A 156 16.27 -19.68 -26.05
CA GLY A 156 16.11 -21.07 -25.60
C GLY A 156 16.68 -21.36 -24.21
N LYS A 157 17.02 -20.34 -23.41
CA LYS A 157 17.64 -20.56 -22.09
C LYS A 157 16.64 -20.79 -20.96
N VAL A 158 15.42 -20.28 -21.09
CA VAL A 158 14.36 -20.35 -20.07
C VAL A 158 13.05 -20.80 -20.71
N THR A 159 12.30 -21.61 -19.99
CA THR A 159 10.93 -21.99 -20.34
C THR A 159 10.02 -21.83 -19.12
N ALA A 160 8.70 -21.85 -19.32
CA ALA A 160 7.75 -21.73 -18.23
C ALA A 160 6.56 -22.68 -18.37
N ILE A 161 5.96 -23.01 -17.22
CA ILE A 161 4.70 -23.74 -17.10
C ILE A 161 3.69 -22.78 -16.48
N ASN A 162 2.58 -22.54 -17.19
CA ASN A 162 1.50 -21.67 -16.75
C ASN A 162 0.31 -22.50 -16.27
N ILE A 163 -0.07 -22.36 -15.01
CA ILE A 163 -1.23 -23.02 -14.42
C ILE A 163 -2.33 -21.98 -14.23
N THR A 164 -3.43 -22.11 -14.95
CA THR A 164 -4.61 -21.25 -14.80
C THR A 164 -5.58 -21.90 -13.83
N VAL A 165 -6.07 -21.11 -12.86
CA VAL A 165 -6.95 -21.58 -11.78
C VAL A 165 -8.27 -20.83 -11.77
N GLN A 166 -9.33 -21.50 -11.31
CA GLN A 166 -10.64 -20.89 -11.09
C GLN A 166 -11.00 -20.91 -9.61
N LEU A 167 -10.77 -19.78 -8.95
CA LEU A 167 -11.07 -19.63 -7.53
C LEU A 167 -12.56 -19.37 -7.29
N PRO A 168 -13.16 -19.99 -6.26
CA PRO A 168 -14.47 -19.60 -5.74
C PRO A 168 -14.49 -18.14 -5.27
N GLU A 169 -15.65 -17.50 -5.36
CA GLU A 169 -15.87 -16.15 -4.88
C GLU A 169 -16.78 -16.13 -3.63
N PRO A 170 -16.44 -15.36 -2.57
CA PRO A 170 -15.24 -14.54 -2.44
C PRO A 170 -13.98 -15.39 -2.22
N THR A 171 -12.89 -15.01 -2.89
CA THR A 171 -11.60 -15.67 -2.73
C THR A 171 -11.08 -15.51 -1.31
N GLN A 172 -10.73 -16.61 -0.68
CA GLN A 172 -10.16 -16.64 0.66
C GLN A 172 -8.66 -16.90 0.59
N GLN A 173 -7.93 -16.35 1.56
CA GLN A 173 -6.48 -16.53 1.65
C GLN A 173 -6.06 -18.00 1.73
N GLN A 174 -6.91 -18.85 2.31
CA GLN A 174 -6.66 -20.28 2.39
C GLN A 174 -6.48 -20.94 1.02
N GLN A 175 -7.31 -20.57 0.04
CA GLN A 175 -7.26 -21.16 -1.31
C GLN A 175 -5.97 -20.77 -2.04
N VAL A 176 -5.57 -19.50 -1.93
CA VAL A 176 -4.30 -18.99 -2.47
C VAL A 176 -3.11 -19.72 -1.83
N THR A 177 -3.16 -19.91 -0.51
CA THR A 177 -2.12 -20.60 0.26
C THR A 177 -2.04 -22.09 -0.12
N GLU A 178 -3.18 -22.74 -0.34
CA GLU A 178 -3.27 -24.13 -0.78
C GLU A 178 -2.58 -24.33 -2.14
N ILE A 179 -2.90 -23.50 -3.13
CA ILE A 179 -2.26 -23.54 -4.46
C ILE A 179 -0.76 -23.27 -4.35
N TRP A 180 -0.37 -22.21 -3.64
CA TRP A 180 1.04 -21.87 -3.47
C TRP A 180 1.83 -23.01 -2.81
N SER A 181 1.29 -23.60 -1.74
CA SER A 181 1.93 -24.72 -1.04
C SER A 181 2.12 -25.91 -1.96
N PHE A 182 1.09 -26.29 -2.72
CA PHE A 182 1.16 -27.41 -3.67
C PHE A 182 2.23 -27.17 -4.74
N VAL A 183 2.22 -25.99 -5.39
CA VAL A 183 3.16 -25.67 -6.48
C VAL A 183 4.59 -25.51 -5.96
N SER A 184 4.77 -24.90 -4.79
CA SER A 184 6.07 -24.77 -4.14
C SER A 184 6.65 -26.13 -3.75
N ASP A 185 5.83 -27.02 -3.17
CA ASP A 185 6.24 -28.37 -2.81
C ASP A 185 6.56 -29.21 -4.05
N LEU A 186 5.79 -29.06 -5.11
CA LEU A 186 6.05 -29.69 -6.41
C LEU A 186 7.40 -29.21 -6.98
N SER A 187 7.64 -27.91 -7.01
CA SER A 187 8.93 -27.34 -7.44
C SER A 187 10.09 -27.82 -6.57
N ALA A 188 9.91 -27.94 -5.26
CA ALA A 188 10.94 -28.48 -4.37
C ALA A 188 11.27 -29.96 -4.65
N GLN A 189 10.27 -30.78 -4.95
CA GLN A 189 10.46 -32.18 -5.34
C GLN A 189 11.27 -32.30 -6.64
N PHE A 190 10.92 -31.50 -7.65
CA PHE A 190 11.66 -31.47 -8.91
C PHE A 190 13.07 -30.88 -8.77
N ALA A 191 13.25 -29.84 -7.96
CA ALA A 191 14.58 -29.27 -7.66
C ALA A 191 15.52 -30.30 -6.98
N ALA A 192 14.97 -31.20 -6.15
CA ALA A 192 15.75 -32.28 -5.55
C ALA A 192 16.20 -33.34 -6.58
N ARG A 193 15.40 -33.59 -7.61
CA ARG A 193 15.72 -34.52 -8.72
C ARG A 193 16.63 -33.89 -9.77
N TYR A 194 16.50 -32.59 -9.99
CA TYR A 194 17.22 -31.81 -11.01
C TYR A 194 17.98 -30.64 -10.36
N PRO A 195 19.11 -30.90 -9.67
CA PRO A 195 19.81 -29.90 -8.83
C PRO A 195 20.46 -28.75 -9.62
N ASN A 196 20.54 -28.86 -10.95
CA ASN A 196 21.08 -27.84 -11.83
C ASN A 196 20.00 -26.94 -12.47
N VAL A 197 18.76 -27.01 -11.96
CA VAL A 197 17.61 -26.26 -12.48
C VAL A 197 17.06 -25.36 -11.40
N GLU A 198 16.86 -24.09 -11.74
CA GLU A 198 16.28 -23.08 -10.86
C GLU A 198 14.81 -22.87 -11.23
N PHE A 199 13.94 -22.79 -10.22
CA PHE A 199 12.50 -22.62 -10.36
C PHE A 199 12.08 -21.26 -9.83
N HIS A 200 11.31 -20.51 -10.62
CA HIS A 200 10.87 -19.15 -10.29
C HIS A 200 9.35 -19.04 -10.36
N HIS A 201 8.69 -18.71 -9.25
CA HIS A 201 7.24 -18.58 -9.19
C HIS A 201 6.79 -17.14 -9.34
N THR A 202 5.97 -16.88 -10.36
CA THR A 202 5.31 -15.59 -10.61
C THR A 202 3.82 -15.80 -10.96
N GLY A 203 3.12 -14.79 -11.44
CA GLY A 203 1.68 -14.82 -11.72
C GLY A 203 0.82 -14.29 -10.56
N ILE A 204 -0.48 -14.18 -10.82
CA ILE A 204 -1.44 -13.51 -9.90
C ILE A 204 -1.56 -14.24 -8.56
N ILE A 205 -1.48 -15.58 -8.55
CA ILE A 205 -1.53 -16.36 -7.31
C ILE A 205 -0.28 -16.12 -6.46
N ALA A 206 0.89 -16.09 -7.08
CA ALA A 206 2.15 -15.77 -6.40
C ALA A 206 2.11 -14.36 -5.81
N LEU A 207 1.56 -13.39 -6.54
CA LEU A 207 1.37 -12.01 -6.08
C LEU A 207 0.44 -11.95 -4.85
N ASN A 208 -0.74 -12.58 -4.92
CA ASN A 208 -1.70 -12.61 -3.80
C ASN A 208 -1.10 -13.31 -2.56
N TYR A 209 -0.33 -14.38 -2.76
CA TYR A 209 0.39 -15.05 -1.67
C TYR A 209 1.45 -14.14 -1.05
N ALA A 210 2.24 -13.43 -1.88
CA ALA A 210 3.24 -12.48 -1.42
C ALA A 210 2.62 -11.36 -0.58
N PHE A 211 1.50 -10.77 -1.02
CA PHE A 211 0.78 -9.76 -0.24
C PHE A 211 0.39 -10.25 1.16
N ALA A 212 -0.16 -11.45 1.26
CA ALA A 212 -0.61 -12.00 2.53
C ALA A 212 0.55 -12.44 3.43
N SER A 213 1.56 -13.10 2.86
CA SER A 213 2.71 -13.59 3.61
C SER A 213 3.56 -12.45 4.17
N GLU A 214 3.76 -11.36 3.42
CA GLU A 214 4.45 -10.17 3.91
C GLU A 214 3.65 -9.46 5.01
N ALA A 215 2.33 -9.35 4.86
CA ALA A 215 1.46 -8.80 5.91
C ALA A 215 1.50 -9.65 7.20
N GLU A 216 1.51 -10.98 7.07
CA GLU A 216 1.63 -11.89 8.22
C GLU A 216 3.01 -11.80 8.89
N GLN A 217 4.08 -11.70 8.09
CA GLN A 217 5.44 -11.46 8.60
C GLN A 217 5.52 -10.14 9.37
N ASP A 218 4.92 -9.07 8.86
CA ASP A 218 4.85 -7.76 9.54
C ASP A 218 4.17 -7.87 10.92
N VAL A 219 3.05 -8.59 11.02
CA VAL A 219 2.37 -8.80 12.31
C VAL A 219 3.24 -9.61 13.27
N ARG A 220 3.85 -10.70 12.80
CA ARG A 220 4.63 -11.60 13.66
C ARG A 220 5.96 -10.99 14.10
N ALA A 221 6.59 -10.17 13.26
CA ALA A 221 7.90 -9.58 13.52
C ALA A 221 7.82 -8.13 14.01
N LEU A 222 7.17 -7.24 13.26
CA LEU A 222 7.24 -5.80 13.51
C LEU A 222 6.42 -5.37 14.73
N VAL A 223 5.23 -5.95 14.95
CA VAL A 223 4.37 -5.57 16.10
C VAL A 223 5.07 -5.82 17.45
N PRO A 224 5.65 -7.01 17.73
CA PRO A 224 6.42 -7.22 18.96
C PRO A 224 7.65 -6.32 19.08
N ILE A 225 8.41 -6.13 17.99
CA ILE A 225 9.58 -5.25 17.98
C ILE A 225 9.19 -3.81 18.29
N MET A 226 8.09 -3.33 17.71
CA MET A 226 7.55 -2.00 17.97
C MET A 226 7.14 -1.83 19.43
N LEU A 227 6.40 -2.79 19.97
CA LEU A 227 5.98 -2.75 21.37
C LEU A 227 7.21 -2.72 22.30
N ALA A 228 8.23 -3.54 22.03
CA ALA A 228 9.48 -3.55 22.78
C ALA A 228 10.23 -2.20 22.66
N ALA A 229 10.32 -1.63 21.46
CA ALA A 229 10.97 -0.35 21.20
C ALA A 229 10.26 0.80 21.94
N ILE A 230 8.92 0.88 21.83
CA ILE A 230 8.11 1.87 22.54
C ILE A 230 8.27 1.71 24.05
N MET A 231 8.21 0.48 24.57
CA MET A 231 8.38 0.20 26.01
C MET A 231 9.75 0.61 26.52
N LEU A 232 10.82 0.28 25.79
CA LEU A 232 12.18 0.67 26.12
C LEU A 232 12.31 2.20 26.13
N MET A 233 11.83 2.86 25.08
CA MET A 233 11.88 4.31 24.95
C MET A 233 11.09 4.99 26.07
N LEU A 234 9.88 4.55 26.38
CA LEU A 234 9.07 5.09 27.46
C LEU A 234 9.72 4.89 28.83
N ALA A 235 10.23 3.69 29.12
CA ALA A 235 10.89 3.40 30.39
C ALA A 235 12.12 4.32 30.60
N VAL A 236 12.91 4.55 29.55
CA VAL A 236 14.11 5.40 29.58
C VAL A 236 13.73 6.89 29.68
N LEU A 237 12.81 7.35 28.84
CA LEU A 237 12.50 8.78 28.70
C LEU A 237 11.59 9.32 29.82
N LEU A 238 10.59 8.54 30.25
CA LEU A 238 9.74 8.87 31.41
C LEU A 238 10.42 8.53 32.74
N ARG A 239 11.50 7.74 32.74
CA ARG A 239 12.20 7.25 33.95
C ARG A 239 11.23 6.60 34.97
N SER A 240 10.18 5.95 34.48
CA SER A 240 9.13 5.35 35.30
C SER A 240 8.56 4.10 34.64
N ILE A 241 8.86 2.94 35.23
CA ILE A 241 8.31 1.64 34.79
C ILE A 241 6.80 1.62 34.95
N ALA A 242 6.26 2.16 36.05
CA ALA A 242 4.82 2.22 36.28
C ALA A 242 4.10 3.10 35.25
N GLY A 243 4.70 4.23 34.86
CA GLY A 243 4.20 5.06 33.76
C GLY A 243 4.22 4.30 32.43
N ALA A 244 5.32 3.63 32.12
CA ALA A 244 5.44 2.84 30.89
C ALA A 244 4.40 1.69 30.83
N LEU A 245 4.23 0.92 31.90
CA LEU A 245 3.24 -0.16 31.98
C LEU A 245 1.80 0.34 31.87
N ALA A 246 1.50 1.50 32.44
CA ALA A 246 0.17 2.08 32.29
C ALA A 246 -0.10 2.57 30.87
N THR A 247 0.88 3.21 30.24
CA THR A 247 0.79 3.57 28.82
C THR A 247 0.60 2.32 27.95
N LEU A 248 1.34 1.23 28.23
CA LEU A 248 1.17 -0.04 27.54
C LEU A 248 -0.24 -0.60 27.68
N LEU A 249 -0.82 -0.55 28.89
CA LEU A 249 -2.19 -1.00 29.10
C LEU A 249 -3.19 -0.18 28.28
N ILE A 250 -3.01 1.15 28.20
CA ILE A 250 -3.84 2.01 27.35
C ILE A 250 -3.68 1.64 25.87
N ILE A 251 -2.45 1.42 25.40
CA ILE A 251 -2.19 0.99 24.03
C ILE A 251 -2.91 -0.32 23.71
N VAL A 252 -2.72 -1.36 24.52
CA VAL A 252 -3.31 -2.69 24.29
C VAL A 252 -4.82 -2.57 24.25
N VAL A 253 -5.42 -1.89 25.23
CA VAL A 253 -6.87 -1.68 25.32
C VAL A 253 -7.41 -0.91 24.12
N THR A 254 -6.73 0.13 23.65
CA THR A 254 -7.10 0.87 22.45
C THR A 254 -7.10 -0.02 21.22
N VAL A 255 -6.01 -0.76 20.99
CA VAL A 255 -5.84 -1.62 19.81
C VAL A 255 -6.88 -2.73 19.81
N THR A 256 -7.05 -3.46 20.92
CA THR A 256 -8.01 -4.57 21.01
C THR A 256 -9.45 -4.08 20.86
N SER A 257 -9.79 -2.93 21.44
CA SER A 257 -11.13 -2.36 21.30
C SER A 257 -11.40 -1.92 19.85
N THR A 258 -10.40 -1.31 19.19
CA THR A 258 -10.55 -0.83 17.80
C THR A 258 -10.74 -1.99 16.84
N LEU A 259 -9.85 -3.00 16.90
CA LEU A 259 -9.95 -4.19 16.07
C LEU A 259 -11.19 -5.01 16.41
N GLY A 260 -11.57 -5.08 17.69
CA GLY A 260 -12.79 -5.76 18.11
C GLY A 260 -14.06 -5.13 17.53
N ILE A 261 -14.14 -3.79 17.53
CA ILE A 261 -15.23 -3.06 16.86
C ILE A 261 -15.20 -3.30 15.34
N ALA A 262 -14.01 -3.33 14.73
CA ALA A 262 -13.87 -3.65 13.30
C ALA A 262 -14.48 -5.02 12.97
N GLY A 263 -14.23 -6.02 13.81
CA GLY A 263 -14.81 -7.36 13.66
C GLY A 263 -16.34 -7.36 13.79
N TRP A 264 -16.90 -6.61 14.75
CA TRP A 264 -18.36 -6.44 14.86
C TRP A 264 -19.00 -5.77 13.65
N LEU A 265 -18.27 -4.87 12.98
CA LEU A 265 -18.73 -4.22 11.75
C LEU A 265 -18.57 -5.12 10.51
N GLY A 266 -18.02 -6.33 10.66
CA GLY A 266 -17.78 -7.25 9.55
C GLY A 266 -16.64 -6.81 8.62
N LEU A 267 -15.75 -5.92 9.11
CA LEU A 267 -14.58 -5.49 8.35
C LEU A 267 -13.53 -6.61 8.32
N PHE A 268 -12.78 -6.70 7.22
CA PHE A 268 -11.66 -7.64 7.08
C PHE A 268 -10.33 -6.92 7.27
N MET A 269 -9.30 -7.70 7.65
CA MET A 269 -7.92 -7.23 7.66
C MET A 269 -7.33 -7.36 6.26
N SER A 270 -6.63 -6.33 5.80
CA SER A 270 -5.95 -6.28 4.50
C SER A 270 -4.49 -5.88 4.69
N THR A 271 -3.72 -5.87 3.60
CA THR A 271 -2.33 -5.37 3.58
C THR A 271 -2.20 -3.91 4.04
N ALA A 272 -3.26 -3.10 3.93
CA ALA A 272 -3.26 -1.73 4.46
C ALA A 272 -3.72 -1.68 5.93
N THR A 273 -4.84 -2.31 6.27
CA THR A 273 -5.43 -2.21 7.63
C THR A 273 -4.64 -2.99 8.68
N VAL A 274 -3.76 -3.91 8.28
CA VAL A 274 -2.82 -4.59 9.18
C VAL A 274 -1.87 -3.62 9.90
N ASN A 275 -1.70 -2.40 9.38
CA ASN A 275 -0.90 -1.35 10.01
C ASN A 275 -1.66 -0.56 11.10
N VAL A 276 -2.98 -0.73 11.24
CA VAL A 276 -3.78 0.00 12.24
C VAL A 276 -3.21 -0.19 13.67
N PRO A 277 -2.91 -1.41 14.15
CA PRO A 277 -2.30 -1.61 15.47
C PRO A 277 -1.01 -0.81 15.62
N THR A 278 -0.14 -0.91 14.62
CA THR A 278 1.15 -0.23 14.56
C THR A 278 0.99 1.29 14.71
N ILE A 279 0.12 1.90 13.93
CA ILE A 279 -0.15 3.34 13.98
C ILE A 279 -0.75 3.72 15.34
N LEU A 280 -1.75 3.00 15.83
CA LEU A 280 -2.39 3.29 17.12
C LEU A 280 -1.45 3.12 18.31
N MET A 281 -0.53 2.14 18.27
CA MET A 281 0.51 1.97 19.28
C MET A 281 1.37 3.23 19.40
N THR A 282 1.68 3.90 18.29
CA THR A 282 2.46 5.14 18.32
C THR A 282 1.65 6.35 18.79
N LEU A 283 0.41 6.51 18.30
CA LEU A 283 -0.41 7.68 18.60
C LEU A 283 -0.94 7.69 20.04
N ALA A 284 -1.35 6.53 20.58
CA ALA A 284 -1.84 6.44 21.97
C ALA A 284 -0.76 6.76 23.02
N VAL A 285 0.52 6.68 22.64
CA VAL A 285 1.63 7.06 23.51
C VAL A 285 1.64 8.56 23.78
N ALA A 286 1.36 9.40 22.78
CA ALA A 286 1.50 10.84 22.88
C ALA A 286 0.62 11.42 24.00
N ASP A 287 -0.68 11.10 24.00
CA ASP A 287 -1.64 11.49 25.03
C ASP A 287 -1.16 11.09 26.43
N SER A 288 -0.74 9.82 26.56
CA SER A 288 -0.32 9.24 27.83
C SER A 288 0.95 9.93 28.35
N VAL A 289 1.92 10.22 27.47
CA VAL A 289 3.16 10.92 27.81
C VAL A 289 2.88 12.35 28.27
N HIS A 290 2.02 13.11 27.57
CA HIS A 290 1.68 14.47 27.98
C HIS A 290 1.02 14.53 29.35
N LEU A 291 0.09 13.60 29.63
CA LEU A 291 -0.56 13.47 30.92
C LEU A 291 0.43 13.06 32.02
N LEU A 292 1.22 12.01 31.80
CA LEU A 292 2.19 11.51 32.77
C LEU A 292 3.30 12.52 33.06
N ALA A 293 3.86 13.19 32.05
CA ALA A 293 4.90 14.19 32.23
C ALA A 293 4.40 15.37 33.08
N SER A 294 3.16 15.82 32.86
CA SER A 294 2.55 16.90 33.66
C SER A 294 2.24 16.46 35.09
N MET A 295 1.90 15.19 35.30
CA MET A 295 1.77 14.61 36.65
C MET A 295 3.12 14.54 37.37
N GLN A 296 4.17 14.07 36.69
CA GLN A 296 5.52 14.03 37.24
C GLN A 296 6.03 15.42 37.61
N PHE A 297 5.74 16.43 36.78
CA PHE A 297 6.05 17.84 37.05
C PHE A 297 5.34 18.35 38.32
N ALA A 298 4.04 18.08 38.44
CA ALA A 298 3.27 18.49 39.62
C ALA A 298 3.72 17.79 40.92
N LEU A 299 4.08 16.50 40.84
CA LEU A 299 4.66 15.77 41.98
C LEU A 299 5.99 16.36 42.40
N ALA A 300 6.80 16.76 41.42
CA ALA A 300 8.08 17.41 41.67
C ALA A 300 7.90 18.76 42.38
N ASP A 301 6.86 19.51 42.02
CA ASP A 301 6.42 20.77 42.62
C ASP A 301 5.78 20.60 44.03
N GLY A 302 5.94 19.42 44.65
CA GLY A 302 5.48 19.13 46.01
C GLY A 302 3.98 18.80 46.13
N LYS A 303 3.23 18.70 45.02
CA LYS A 303 1.80 18.39 45.07
C LYS A 303 1.58 16.92 45.42
N THR A 304 0.49 16.64 46.15
CA THR A 304 0.06 15.25 46.39
C THR A 304 -0.34 14.57 45.08
N LYS A 305 -0.35 13.24 45.07
CA LYS A 305 -0.71 12.43 43.89
C LYS A 305 -2.08 12.79 43.28
N SER A 306 -3.08 13.01 44.14
CA SER A 306 -4.43 13.41 43.70
C SER A 306 -4.41 14.81 43.06
N GLN A 307 -3.72 15.76 43.68
CA GLN A 307 -3.54 17.11 43.14
C GLN A 307 -2.73 17.11 41.84
N ALA A 308 -1.74 16.22 41.70
CA ALA A 308 -0.95 16.06 40.48
C ALA A 308 -1.77 15.52 39.30
N ILE A 309 -2.64 14.53 39.55
CA ILE A 309 -3.60 14.03 38.55
C ILE A 309 -4.54 15.17 38.12
N GLN A 310 -5.12 15.87 39.09
CA GLN A 310 -6.03 16.98 38.80
C GLN A 310 -5.34 18.11 38.01
N TYR A 311 -4.12 18.46 38.38
CA TYR A 311 -3.30 19.45 37.67
C TYR A 311 -3.05 19.03 36.22
N SER A 312 -2.66 17.78 36.00
CA SER A 312 -2.41 17.27 34.65
C SER A 312 -3.67 17.29 33.79
N LEU A 313 -4.80 16.82 34.32
CA LEU A 313 -6.09 16.87 33.62
C LEU A 313 -6.52 18.30 33.31
N GLN A 314 -6.43 19.23 34.26
CA GLN A 314 -6.77 20.64 34.04
C GLN A 314 -5.97 21.27 32.90
N ARG A 315 -4.70 20.90 32.80
CA ARG A 315 -3.78 21.56 31.89
C ARG A 315 -3.74 20.90 30.50
N ASN A 316 -4.07 19.61 30.39
CA ASN A 316 -3.96 18.85 29.15
C ASN A 316 -5.30 18.37 28.58
N TRP A 317 -6.41 18.48 29.30
CA TRP A 317 -7.73 18.06 28.79
C TRP A 317 -8.05 18.67 27.42
N GLN A 318 -8.01 20.01 27.32
CA GLN A 318 -8.34 20.69 26.08
C GLN A 318 -7.32 20.34 24.97
N PRO A 319 -6.00 20.49 25.17
CA PRO A 319 -5.00 20.07 24.18
C PRO A 319 -5.18 18.64 23.67
N VAL A 320 -5.27 17.64 24.56
CA VAL A 320 -5.39 16.22 24.18
C VAL A 320 -6.65 15.98 23.35
N VAL A 321 -7.82 16.49 23.77
CA VAL A 321 -9.05 16.32 22.98
C VAL A 321 -8.91 16.94 21.58
N ILE A 322 -8.31 18.12 21.49
CA ILE A 322 -8.10 18.79 20.20
C ILE A 322 -7.18 17.97 19.31
N THR A 323 -6.05 17.52 19.85
CA THR A 323 -5.03 16.84 19.06
C THR A 323 -5.55 15.50 18.58
N SER A 324 -6.23 14.73 19.44
CA SER A 324 -6.91 13.50 19.01
C SER A 324 -7.97 13.76 17.92
N VAL A 325 -8.78 14.83 18.03
CA VAL A 325 -9.77 15.17 16.99
C VAL A 325 -9.10 15.61 15.70
N THR A 326 -8.03 16.40 15.75
CA THR A 326 -7.29 16.80 14.53
C THR A 326 -6.61 15.61 13.87
N THR A 327 -6.05 14.69 14.65
CA THR A 327 -5.48 13.45 14.12
C THR A 327 -6.56 12.57 13.52
N ALA A 328 -7.71 12.41 14.17
CA ALA A 328 -8.86 11.71 13.61
C ALA A 328 -9.33 12.33 12.29
N ILE A 329 -9.46 13.66 12.20
CA ILE A 329 -9.77 14.36 10.96
C ILE A 329 -8.72 14.09 9.88
N GLY A 330 -7.43 14.12 10.22
CA GLY A 330 -6.33 13.83 9.29
C GLY A 330 -6.30 12.39 8.78
N PHE A 331 -6.88 11.43 9.50
CA PHE A 331 -7.09 10.06 8.97
C PHE A 331 -8.41 9.93 8.22
N LEU A 332 -9.46 10.66 8.62
CA LEU A 332 -10.75 10.65 7.93
C LEU A 332 -10.68 11.27 6.53
N THR A 333 -9.66 12.10 6.23
CA THR A 333 -9.39 12.57 4.87
C THR A 333 -9.06 11.43 3.91
N LEU A 334 -8.65 10.25 4.41
CA LEU A 334 -8.48 9.07 3.57
C LEU A 334 -9.80 8.55 2.99
N ASN A 335 -10.96 9.00 3.49
CA ASN A 335 -12.25 8.72 2.84
C ASN A 335 -12.37 9.35 1.44
N PHE A 336 -11.50 10.32 1.10
CA PHE A 336 -11.40 10.83 -0.27
C PHE A 336 -10.52 9.96 -1.20
N SER A 337 -9.86 8.94 -0.67
CA SER A 337 -9.13 7.97 -1.48
C SER A 337 -10.10 7.21 -2.40
N GLU A 338 -9.67 6.85 -3.61
CA GLU A 338 -10.44 5.93 -4.46
C GLU A 338 -10.31 4.45 -4.02
N VAL A 339 -9.32 4.15 -3.18
CA VAL A 339 -8.98 2.80 -2.74
C VAL A 339 -9.72 2.45 -1.44
N PRO A 340 -10.66 1.49 -1.43
CA PRO A 340 -11.51 1.20 -0.26
C PRO A 340 -10.72 0.83 1.00
N ILE A 341 -9.68 -0.01 0.89
CA ILE A 341 -8.88 -0.42 2.05
C ILE A 341 -8.13 0.75 2.72
N LEU A 342 -7.86 1.84 1.99
CA LEU A 342 -7.27 3.05 2.57
C LEU A 342 -8.30 3.88 3.33
N ARG A 343 -9.57 3.87 2.88
CA ARG A 343 -10.70 4.45 3.63
C ARG A 343 -10.90 3.70 4.94
N ASP A 344 -10.85 2.38 4.90
CA ASP A 344 -10.96 1.53 6.11
C ASP A 344 -9.80 1.79 7.08
N LEU A 345 -8.56 1.88 6.57
CA LEU A 345 -7.39 2.28 7.37
C LEU A 345 -7.62 3.63 8.07
N GLY A 346 -8.12 4.63 7.34
CA GLY A 346 -8.44 5.94 7.89
C GLY A 346 -9.53 5.91 8.96
N ASN A 347 -10.64 5.22 8.69
CA ASN A 347 -11.77 5.12 9.61
C ASN A 347 -11.40 4.37 10.90
N LEU A 348 -10.69 3.25 10.78
CA LEU A 348 -10.23 2.48 11.93
C LEU A 348 -9.20 3.23 12.76
N THR A 349 -8.27 3.94 12.12
CA THR A 349 -7.28 4.73 12.84
C THR A 349 -7.94 5.94 13.53
N ALA A 350 -8.87 6.62 12.88
CA ALA A 350 -9.63 7.71 13.48
C ALA A 350 -10.44 7.25 14.70
N LEU A 351 -11.12 6.10 14.59
CA LEU A 351 -11.81 5.47 15.71
C LEU A 351 -10.83 5.15 16.85
N GLY A 352 -9.72 4.51 16.55
CA GLY A 352 -8.73 4.12 17.55
C GLY A 352 -8.08 5.30 18.24
N VAL A 353 -7.79 6.40 17.54
CA VAL A 353 -7.29 7.65 18.14
C VAL A 353 -8.32 8.26 19.09
N MET A 354 -9.60 8.26 18.72
CA MET A 354 -10.66 8.75 19.61
C MET A 354 -10.86 7.86 20.83
N LEU A 355 -10.72 6.53 20.69
CA LEU A 355 -10.70 5.60 21.82
C LEU A 355 -9.48 5.82 22.71
N ALA A 356 -8.29 6.04 22.12
CA ALA A 356 -7.08 6.38 22.85
C ALA A 356 -7.27 7.64 23.70
N CYS A 357 -7.88 8.68 23.14
CA CYS A 357 -8.25 9.91 23.83
C CYS A 357 -9.17 9.65 25.03
N VAL A 358 -10.22 8.83 24.83
CA VAL A 358 -11.15 8.48 25.91
C VAL A 358 -10.42 7.71 27.02
N PHE A 359 -9.64 6.69 26.68
CA PHE A 359 -8.91 5.88 27.67
C PHE A 359 -7.79 6.67 28.37
N SER A 360 -7.09 7.55 27.65
CA SER A 360 -6.03 8.40 28.22
C SER A 360 -6.61 9.44 29.18
N LEU A 361 -7.80 10.00 28.91
CA LEU A 361 -8.43 10.98 29.81
C LEU A 361 -9.24 10.36 30.95
N THR A 362 -9.59 9.08 30.87
CA THR A 362 -10.42 8.40 31.89
C THR A 362 -9.66 7.29 32.61
N LEU A 363 -9.29 6.23 31.89
CA LEU A 363 -8.68 5.02 32.44
C LEU A 363 -7.27 5.28 32.99
N LEU A 364 -6.42 6.02 32.27
CA LEU A 364 -5.04 6.30 32.69
C LEU A 364 -4.97 7.06 34.03
N PRO A 365 -5.70 8.16 34.27
CA PRO A 365 -5.76 8.81 35.58
C PRO A 365 -6.18 7.88 36.72
N VAL A 366 -7.13 6.97 36.46
CA VAL A 366 -7.60 6.00 37.45
C VAL A 366 -6.51 4.97 37.77
N LEU A 367 -5.85 4.40 36.75
CA LEU A 367 -4.72 3.50 36.93
C LEU A 367 -3.59 4.16 37.74
N MET A 368 -3.30 5.42 37.43
CA MET A 368 -2.28 6.19 38.14
C MET A 368 -2.62 6.45 39.59
N GLN A 369 -3.87 6.37 40.05
CA GLN A 369 -4.15 6.46 41.49
C GLN A 369 -3.53 5.28 42.26
N PHE A 370 -3.48 4.10 41.66
CA PHE A 370 -2.97 2.88 42.30
C PHE A 370 -1.47 2.68 42.06
N LEU A 371 -0.96 3.07 40.89
CA LEU A 371 0.43 2.83 40.50
C LEU A 371 1.41 3.89 41.03
N PRO A 372 2.61 3.51 41.50
CA PRO A 372 3.59 4.47 42.02
C PRO A 372 4.23 5.27 40.88
N LEU A 373 4.00 6.59 40.84
CA LEU A 373 4.65 7.49 39.89
C LEU A 373 5.74 8.29 40.61
N ARG A 374 6.98 8.23 40.12
CA ARG A 374 8.08 9.03 40.67
C ARG A 374 7.95 10.48 40.20
N ALA A 375 8.25 11.42 41.10
CA ALA A 375 8.38 12.83 40.73
C ALA A 375 9.47 12.99 39.67
N ALA A 376 9.26 13.89 38.72
CA ALA A 376 10.35 14.30 37.82
C ALA A 376 11.45 14.97 38.66
N THR A 377 12.71 14.82 38.29
CA THR A 377 13.78 15.62 38.89
C THR A 377 13.57 17.09 38.47
N ILE A 378 13.26 17.99 39.40
CA ILE A 378 13.27 19.44 39.11
C ILE A 378 14.72 19.85 38.89
N GLN A 379 15.13 20.08 37.65
CA GLN A 379 16.28 20.93 37.40
C GLN A 379 15.82 22.39 37.56
N GLN A 380 16.18 23.06 38.67
CA GLN A 380 16.06 24.53 38.80
C GLN A 380 16.70 25.21 37.57
N SER A 381 16.00 26.16 36.94
CA SER A 381 16.39 27.24 35.98
C SER A 381 17.58 27.06 35.00
N SER A 382 18.21 25.89 34.93
CA SER A 382 19.53 25.60 34.35
C SER A 382 19.54 24.28 33.56
N GLY A 383 18.36 23.70 33.31
CA GLY A 383 18.17 22.49 32.51
C GLY A 383 18.42 22.71 31.00
N THR A 384 18.52 21.62 30.25
CA THR A 384 18.75 21.63 28.79
C THR A 384 17.71 22.45 28.02
N MET A 385 16.43 22.37 28.39
CA MET A 385 15.35 23.14 27.75
C MET A 385 15.46 24.64 28.01
N ALA A 386 16.01 25.06 29.17
CA ALA A 386 16.27 26.46 29.46
C ALA A 386 17.31 27.02 28.48
N ARG A 387 18.44 26.29 28.33
CA ARG A 387 19.53 26.65 27.41
C ARG A 387 19.07 26.65 25.96
N LEU A 388 18.25 25.68 25.57
CA LEU A 388 17.66 25.60 24.24
C LEU A 388 16.75 26.82 23.98
N SER A 389 15.86 27.14 24.92
CA SER A 389 14.96 28.29 24.78
C SER A 389 15.72 29.60 24.58
N GLU A 390 16.79 29.79 25.36
CA GLU A 390 17.59 31.01 25.32
C GLU A 390 18.40 31.10 24.02
N TRP A 391 18.94 29.98 23.54
CA TRP A 391 19.63 29.90 22.25
C TRP A 391 18.68 30.23 21.07
N VAL A 392 17.45 29.71 21.09
CA VAL A 392 16.43 30.00 20.08
C VAL A 392 16.04 31.47 20.10
N ILE A 393 15.80 32.06 21.27
CA ILE A 393 15.45 33.48 21.42
C ILE A 393 16.58 34.38 20.89
N GLN A 394 17.83 34.08 21.22
CA GLN A 394 18.99 34.86 20.77
C GLN A 394 19.24 34.74 19.26
N ARG A 395 18.96 33.57 18.66
CA ARG A 395 19.21 33.30 17.24
C ARG A 395 17.96 33.35 16.35
N GLN A 396 16.82 33.79 16.88
CA GLN A 396 15.50 33.77 16.23
C GLN A 396 15.50 34.27 14.78
N ARG A 397 16.23 35.35 14.46
CA ARG A 397 16.26 35.92 13.11
C ARG A 397 16.98 35.01 12.10
N ARG A 398 18.09 34.39 12.53
CA ARG A 398 18.86 33.47 11.68
C ARG A 398 18.08 32.17 11.46
N LEU A 399 17.44 31.66 12.52
CA LEU A 399 16.59 30.48 12.43
C LEU A 399 15.40 30.70 11.48
N LEU A 400 14.68 31.81 11.64
CA LEU A 400 13.53 32.12 10.79
C LEU A 400 13.90 32.16 9.31
N TRP A 401 14.93 32.91 8.93
CA TRP A 401 15.33 33.00 7.53
C TRP A 401 15.99 31.72 7.00
N GLY A 402 16.70 30.97 7.85
CA GLY A 402 17.26 29.67 7.49
C GLY A 402 16.18 28.66 7.14
N PHE A 403 15.14 28.52 7.98
CA PHE A 403 14.01 27.64 7.70
C PHE A 403 13.19 28.10 6.49
N VAL A 404 13.00 29.41 6.29
CA VAL A 404 12.37 29.94 5.06
C VAL A 404 13.16 29.55 3.83
N LEU A 405 14.49 29.69 3.85
CA LEU A 405 15.35 29.29 2.74
C LEU A 405 15.27 27.78 2.46
N VAL A 406 15.40 26.96 3.51
CA VAL A 406 15.29 25.49 3.39
C VAL A 406 13.93 25.08 2.84
N THR A 407 12.85 25.71 3.32
CA THR A 407 11.49 25.45 2.82
C THR A 407 11.38 25.81 1.34
N LEU A 408 11.84 26.99 0.92
CA LEU A 408 11.82 27.42 -0.48
C LEU A 408 12.63 26.49 -1.39
N LEU A 409 13.82 26.07 -0.94
CA LEU A 409 14.64 25.08 -1.66
C LEU A 409 13.90 23.75 -1.80
N CYS A 410 13.30 23.23 -0.72
CA CYS A 410 12.54 21.98 -0.77
C CYS A 410 11.27 22.10 -1.61
N THR A 411 10.59 23.25 -1.60
CA THR A 411 9.46 23.53 -2.50
C THR A 411 9.88 23.45 -3.96
N ALA A 412 11.05 23.98 -4.33
CA ALA A 412 11.59 23.89 -5.68
C ALA A 412 11.93 22.45 -6.11
N LEU A 413 12.11 21.52 -5.15
CA LEU A 413 12.37 20.10 -5.39
C LEU A 413 11.09 19.27 -5.52
N LEU A 414 9.92 19.78 -5.11
CA LEU A 414 8.66 19.05 -5.20
C LEU A 414 8.35 18.51 -6.62
N PRO A 415 8.61 19.24 -7.72
CA PRO A 415 8.36 18.74 -9.07
C PRO A 415 9.22 17.54 -9.49
N LEU A 416 10.29 17.21 -8.75
CA LEU A 416 11.09 16.02 -9.02
C LEU A 416 10.35 14.72 -8.66
N ASN A 417 9.32 14.81 -7.81
CA ASN A 417 8.50 13.67 -7.47
C ASN A 417 7.57 13.30 -8.63
N ARG A 418 7.75 12.09 -9.18
CA ARG A 418 6.90 11.51 -10.21
C ARG A 418 5.96 10.48 -9.60
N VAL A 419 4.71 10.51 -10.02
CA VAL A 419 3.75 9.47 -9.66
C VAL A 419 4.07 8.24 -10.48
N ASN A 420 4.32 7.13 -9.82
CA ASN A 420 4.56 5.85 -10.44
C ASN A 420 4.11 4.74 -9.49
N ASP A 421 3.26 3.84 -9.97
CA ASP A 421 2.67 2.78 -9.17
C ASP A 421 2.83 1.45 -9.91
N GLU A 422 3.84 0.68 -9.50
CA GLU A 422 4.18 -0.61 -10.08
C GLU A 422 3.98 -1.71 -9.03
N PRO A 423 2.96 -2.57 -9.16
CA PRO A 423 2.61 -3.54 -8.13
C PRO A 423 3.75 -4.50 -7.73
N ASN A 424 4.58 -4.90 -8.69
CA ASN A 424 5.75 -5.72 -8.40
C ASN A 424 6.79 -4.96 -7.55
N LYS A 425 6.89 -3.62 -7.66
CA LYS A 425 7.79 -2.78 -6.85
C LYS A 425 7.24 -2.52 -5.45
N TYR A 426 6.07 -3.04 -5.11
CA TYR A 426 5.57 -3.03 -3.75
C TYR A 426 6.33 -3.99 -2.83
N PHE A 427 7.12 -4.89 -3.40
CA PHE A 427 7.93 -5.83 -2.64
C PHE A 427 9.40 -5.42 -2.72
N ALA A 428 10.10 -5.49 -1.59
CA ALA A 428 11.52 -5.25 -1.52
C ALA A 428 12.30 -6.27 -2.39
N SER A 429 13.45 -5.87 -2.91
CA SER A 429 14.33 -6.67 -3.78
C SER A 429 14.85 -7.98 -3.16
N ASN A 430 14.71 -8.12 -1.84
CA ASN A 430 15.11 -9.32 -1.10
C ASN A 430 13.97 -10.35 -0.94
N THR A 431 12.74 -10.04 -1.37
CA THR A 431 11.62 -10.97 -1.33
C THR A 431 11.68 -11.97 -2.49
N SER A 432 11.25 -13.21 -2.25
CA SER A 432 11.30 -14.29 -3.26
C SER A 432 10.46 -13.95 -4.50
N PHE A 433 9.26 -13.40 -4.30
CA PHE A 433 8.39 -12.97 -5.39
C PHE A 433 9.05 -11.89 -6.27
N ARG A 434 9.66 -10.87 -5.67
CA ARG A 434 10.33 -9.80 -6.42
C ARG A 434 11.50 -10.35 -7.25
N GLN A 435 12.32 -11.22 -6.66
CA GLN A 435 13.46 -11.83 -7.34
C GLN A 435 13.03 -12.73 -8.50
N ALA A 436 12.00 -13.56 -8.29
CA ALA A 436 11.43 -14.40 -9.35
C ALA A 436 10.87 -13.54 -10.49
N ASN A 437 10.14 -12.47 -10.17
CA ASN A 437 9.58 -11.58 -11.18
C ASN A 437 10.65 -10.83 -11.99
N ASP A 438 11.66 -10.27 -11.31
CA ASP A 438 12.77 -9.56 -11.97
C ASP A 438 13.59 -10.50 -12.86
N PHE A 439 13.79 -11.75 -12.43
CA PHE A 439 14.43 -12.78 -13.24
C PHE A 439 13.61 -13.10 -14.49
N MET A 440 12.29 -13.34 -14.34
CA MET A 440 11.41 -13.70 -15.45
C MET A 440 11.30 -12.58 -16.48
N GLU A 441 11.21 -11.32 -16.04
CA GLU A 441 11.20 -10.16 -16.93
C GLU A 441 12.48 -10.07 -17.78
N GLN A 442 13.64 -10.35 -17.19
CA GLN A 442 14.93 -10.26 -17.89
C GLN A 442 15.20 -11.43 -18.84
N ASN A 443 14.60 -12.61 -18.59
CA ASN A 443 14.98 -13.85 -19.27
C ASN A 443 13.86 -14.51 -20.08
N LEU A 444 12.59 -14.15 -19.88
CA LEU A 444 11.47 -14.74 -20.62
C LEU A 444 10.43 -13.71 -21.02
N SER A 445 9.69 -13.18 -20.05
CA SER A 445 8.55 -12.30 -20.27
C SER A 445 8.22 -11.51 -19.02
N GLY A 446 7.65 -10.34 -19.22
CA GLY A 446 7.13 -9.49 -18.15
C GLY A 446 5.87 -10.09 -17.51
N PHE A 447 5.55 -9.60 -16.32
CA PHE A 447 4.32 -9.93 -15.59
C PHE A 447 3.14 -9.06 -16.00
N THR A 448 3.42 -7.89 -16.59
CA THR A 448 2.40 -6.92 -17.02
C THR A 448 1.77 -7.33 -18.35
N SER A 449 0.45 -7.34 -18.42
CA SER A 449 -0.30 -7.55 -19.67
C SER A 449 -1.50 -6.62 -19.80
N ILE A 450 -1.97 -6.46 -21.04
CA ILE A 450 -3.29 -5.91 -21.35
C ILE A 450 -4.05 -6.94 -22.17
N ASP A 451 -5.24 -7.29 -21.72
CA ASP A 451 -6.17 -8.08 -22.50
C ASP A 451 -7.10 -7.14 -23.29
N PHE A 452 -7.23 -7.41 -24.58
CA PHE A 452 -8.11 -6.71 -25.49
C PHE A 452 -9.20 -7.67 -25.97
N ALA A 453 -10.47 -7.31 -25.80
CA ALA A 453 -11.59 -8.06 -26.35
C ALA A 453 -12.13 -7.35 -27.60
N LEU A 454 -12.08 -8.05 -28.72
CA LEU A 454 -12.66 -7.63 -29.99
C LEU A 454 -14.01 -8.33 -30.19
N ASN A 455 -15.09 -7.56 -30.19
CA ASN A 455 -16.44 -8.06 -30.32
C ASN A 455 -17.03 -7.74 -31.71
N GLY A 456 -17.48 -8.80 -32.40
CA GLY A 456 -18.11 -8.72 -33.73
C GLY A 456 -19.63 -8.57 -33.72
N GLY A 457 -20.26 -8.56 -32.55
CA GLY A 457 -21.68 -8.26 -32.34
C GLY A 457 -22.67 -9.37 -32.71
N VAL A 458 -22.23 -10.43 -33.37
CA VAL A 458 -23.06 -11.57 -33.80
C VAL A 458 -22.38 -12.91 -33.53
N ALA A 459 -23.16 -13.95 -33.23
CA ALA A 459 -22.63 -15.29 -33.03
C ALA A 459 -21.82 -15.77 -34.25
N GLY A 460 -20.66 -16.37 -34.01
CA GLY A 460 -19.73 -16.81 -35.05
C GLY A 460 -18.99 -15.71 -35.81
N ALA A 461 -19.05 -14.44 -35.36
CA ALA A 461 -18.37 -13.32 -36.01
C ALA A 461 -16.86 -13.52 -36.16
N VAL A 462 -16.21 -14.27 -35.26
CA VAL A 462 -14.76 -14.53 -35.33
C VAL A 462 -14.34 -15.32 -36.58
N ASN A 463 -15.29 -15.95 -37.28
CA ASN A 463 -15.01 -16.63 -38.54
C ASN A 463 -15.03 -15.66 -39.74
N GLN A 464 -15.52 -14.43 -39.58
CA GLN A 464 -15.64 -13.50 -40.69
C GLN A 464 -14.26 -12.97 -41.09
N PRO A 465 -13.88 -13.03 -42.39
CA PRO A 465 -12.57 -12.57 -42.84
C PRO A 465 -12.26 -11.11 -42.48
N GLU A 466 -13.27 -10.24 -42.47
CA GLU A 466 -13.12 -8.82 -42.12
C GLU A 466 -12.72 -8.63 -40.65
N LEU A 467 -13.36 -9.34 -39.72
CA LEU A 467 -12.99 -9.30 -38.30
C LEU A 467 -11.60 -9.92 -38.07
N LEU A 468 -11.26 -11.00 -38.78
CA LEU A 468 -9.93 -11.59 -38.71
C LEU A 468 -8.84 -10.66 -39.23
N GLN A 469 -9.11 -9.90 -40.31
CA GLN A 469 -8.22 -8.85 -40.80
C GLN A 469 -8.08 -7.72 -39.78
N ALA A 470 -9.16 -7.34 -39.09
CA ALA A 470 -9.11 -6.36 -38.02
C ALA A 470 -8.23 -6.84 -36.86
N LEU A 471 -8.39 -8.12 -36.46
CA LEU A 471 -7.60 -8.76 -35.43
C LEU A 471 -6.10 -8.80 -35.81
N GLU A 472 -5.77 -9.24 -37.02
CA GLU A 472 -4.39 -9.32 -37.48
C GLU A 472 -3.74 -7.93 -37.63
N SER A 473 -4.46 -6.96 -38.21
CA SER A 473 -3.98 -5.58 -38.33
C SER A 473 -3.67 -4.98 -36.95
N PHE A 474 -4.54 -5.22 -35.97
CA PHE A 474 -4.34 -4.77 -34.61
C PHE A 474 -3.20 -5.51 -33.90
N SER A 475 -3.10 -6.82 -34.08
CA SER A 475 -2.00 -7.64 -33.55
C SER A 475 -0.63 -7.17 -34.07
N ASN A 476 -0.53 -6.92 -35.37
CA ASN A 476 0.70 -6.42 -35.99
C ASN A 476 1.07 -5.04 -35.48
N TRP A 477 0.09 -4.13 -35.38
CA TRP A 477 0.31 -2.80 -34.81
C TRP A 477 0.78 -2.85 -33.35
N LEU A 478 0.21 -3.74 -32.53
CA LEU A 478 0.64 -3.97 -31.15
C LEU A 478 2.07 -4.50 -31.09
N ALA A 479 2.43 -5.48 -31.93
CA ALA A 479 3.77 -6.05 -31.97
C ALA A 479 4.85 -5.05 -32.39
N GLU A 480 4.49 -3.97 -33.10
CA GLU A 480 5.39 -2.87 -33.45
C GLU A 480 5.61 -1.86 -32.32
N GLN A 481 4.81 -1.91 -31.25
CA GLN A 481 4.96 -0.97 -30.13
C GLN A 481 6.19 -1.31 -29.29
N PRO A 482 7.02 -0.32 -28.90
CA PRO A 482 8.26 -0.57 -28.16
C PRO A 482 8.04 -1.17 -26.77
N GLU A 483 6.84 -1.00 -26.19
CA GLU A 483 6.48 -1.53 -24.89
C GLU A 483 6.03 -3.00 -24.91
N VAL A 484 5.70 -3.54 -26.08
CA VAL A 484 5.11 -4.88 -26.24
C VAL A 484 6.20 -5.92 -26.49
N MET A 485 6.23 -6.98 -25.69
CA MET A 485 7.14 -8.11 -25.86
C MET A 485 6.55 -9.23 -26.70
N HIS A 486 5.26 -9.49 -26.53
CA HIS A 486 4.58 -10.61 -27.16
C HIS A 486 3.08 -10.29 -27.29
N VAL A 487 2.47 -10.78 -28.37
CA VAL A 487 1.04 -10.70 -28.62
C VAL A 487 0.49 -12.11 -28.84
N ASN A 488 -0.44 -12.53 -27.98
CA ASN A 488 -1.14 -13.79 -28.12
C ASN A 488 -2.50 -13.56 -28.79
N THR A 489 -2.72 -14.17 -29.95
CA THR A 489 -3.89 -13.90 -30.80
C THR A 489 -4.38 -15.16 -31.53
N LEU A 490 -5.69 -15.23 -31.76
CA LEU A 490 -6.31 -16.28 -32.57
C LEU A 490 -5.86 -16.24 -34.04
N SER A 491 -5.49 -15.06 -34.56
CA SER A 491 -5.07 -14.92 -35.96
C SER A 491 -3.86 -15.80 -36.29
N ASP A 492 -2.94 -15.99 -35.35
CA ASP A 492 -1.77 -16.85 -35.56
C ASP A 492 -2.14 -18.34 -35.63
N VAL A 493 -3.13 -18.77 -34.84
CA VAL A 493 -3.69 -20.12 -34.93
C VAL A 493 -4.31 -20.35 -36.31
N LEU A 494 -5.13 -19.41 -36.79
CA LEU A 494 -5.80 -19.55 -38.09
C LEU A 494 -4.82 -19.50 -39.27
N LYS A 495 -3.77 -18.67 -39.21
CA LYS A 495 -2.69 -18.69 -40.22
C LYS A 495 -1.96 -20.03 -40.25
N ARG A 496 -1.65 -20.60 -39.08
CA ARG A 496 -1.00 -21.90 -38.98
C ARG A 496 -1.89 -23.00 -39.56
N LEU A 497 -3.17 -23.02 -39.19
CA LEU A 497 -4.14 -23.98 -39.72
C LEU A 497 -4.32 -23.83 -41.24
N ASN A 498 -4.41 -22.61 -41.76
CA ASN A 498 -4.51 -22.38 -43.20
C ASN A 498 -3.28 -22.94 -43.94
N LYS A 499 -2.08 -22.71 -43.40
CA LYS A 499 -0.84 -23.31 -43.91
C LYS A 499 -0.90 -24.85 -43.90
N ASN A 500 -1.33 -25.46 -42.79
CA ASN A 500 -1.42 -26.91 -42.70
C ASN A 500 -2.44 -27.50 -43.68
N MET A 501 -3.59 -26.85 -43.85
CA MET A 501 -4.63 -27.27 -44.80
C MET A 501 -4.19 -27.14 -46.28
N HIS A 502 -3.06 -26.49 -46.53
CA HIS A 502 -2.41 -26.37 -47.83
C HIS A 502 -1.04 -27.07 -47.84
N GLN A 503 -0.95 -28.26 -47.24
CA GLN A 503 0.23 -29.13 -47.27
C GLN A 503 1.50 -28.48 -46.70
N ASP A 504 1.34 -27.69 -45.62
CA ASP A 504 2.42 -26.95 -44.98
C ASP A 504 3.14 -25.91 -45.86
N ASP A 505 2.51 -25.47 -46.96
CA ASP A 505 3.05 -24.43 -47.84
C ASP A 505 3.08 -23.07 -47.14
N LEU A 506 4.28 -22.54 -46.91
CA LEU A 506 4.52 -21.24 -46.28
C LEU A 506 3.82 -20.07 -47.01
N ALA A 507 3.51 -20.18 -48.30
CA ALA A 507 2.72 -19.17 -49.02
C ALA A 507 1.29 -19.02 -48.47
N PHE A 508 0.80 -20.04 -47.74
CA PHE A 508 -0.51 -20.07 -47.09
C PHE A 508 -0.45 -19.77 -45.59
N TYR A 509 0.69 -19.32 -45.06
CA TYR A 509 0.76 -18.72 -43.72
C TYR A 509 0.16 -17.30 -43.73
N ARG A 510 -1.14 -17.25 -44.02
CA ARG A 510 -2.00 -16.06 -44.13
C ARG A 510 -3.41 -16.43 -43.68
N LEU A 511 -4.24 -15.45 -43.35
CA LEU A 511 -5.61 -15.72 -42.92
C LEU A 511 -6.43 -16.44 -44.00
N PRO A 512 -7.40 -17.29 -43.61
CA PRO A 512 -8.36 -17.88 -44.55
C PRO A 512 -9.16 -16.79 -45.29
N GLU A 513 -9.48 -17.02 -46.57
CA GLU A 513 -10.13 -16.03 -47.42
C GLU A 513 -11.65 -16.02 -47.23
N THR A 514 -12.24 -17.13 -46.76
CA THR A 514 -13.68 -17.28 -46.58
C THR A 514 -14.07 -17.64 -45.14
N ALA A 515 -15.30 -17.25 -44.75
CA ALA A 515 -15.82 -17.59 -43.43
C ALA A 515 -16.03 -19.10 -43.22
N ALA A 516 -16.29 -19.83 -44.31
CA ALA A 516 -16.47 -21.28 -44.26
C ALA A 516 -15.15 -22.00 -43.93
N GLU A 517 -14.04 -21.58 -44.56
CA GLU A 517 -12.70 -22.10 -44.26
C GLU A 517 -12.32 -21.81 -42.82
N ALA A 518 -12.46 -20.56 -42.37
CA ALA A 518 -12.15 -20.17 -40.99
C ALA A 518 -12.93 -21.03 -39.98
N ALA A 519 -14.24 -21.19 -40.18
CA ALA A 519 -15.09 -22.00 -39.32
C ALA A 519 -14.69 -23.49 -39.35
N GLN A 520 -14.36 -24.03 -40.52
CA GLN A 520 -13.95 -25.44 -40.67
C GLN A 520 -12.62 -25.70 -39.97
N TYR A 521 -11.62 -24.84 -40.18
CA TYR A 521 -10.30 -24.97 -39.58
C TYR A 521 -10.40 -24.93 -38.06
N LEU A 522 -11.14 -23.95 -37.54
CA LEU A 522 -11.34 -23.77 -36.11
C LEU A 522 -12.11 -24.94 -35.49
N LEU A 523 -13.14 -25.47 -36.17
CA LEU A 523 -13.86 -26.67 -35.72
C LEU A 523 -12.96 -27.91 -35.65
N LEU A 524 -12.19 -28.18 -36.71
CA LEU A 524 -11.27 -29.33 -36.76
C LEU A 524 -10.23 -29.24 -35.64
N TYR A 525 -9.68 -28.05 -35.43
CA TYR A 525 -8.71 -27.83 -34.37
C TYR A 525 -9.34 -28.02 -33.00
N GLU A 526 -10.48 -27.39 -32.69
CA GLU A 526 -11.18 -27.54 -31.42
C GLU A 526 -11.54 -29.00 -31.08
N MET A 527 -11.99 -29.77 -32.07
CA MET A 527 -12.30 -31.20 -31.90
C MET A 527 -11.07 -32.07 -31.61
N SER A 528 -9.88 -31.58 -31.96
CA SER A 528 -8.61 -32.28 -31.79
C SER A 528 -7.89 -31.90 -30.50
N LEU A 529 -8.31 -30.83 -29.82
CA LEU A 529 -7.66 -30.34 -28.61
C LEU A 529 -7.98 -31.25 -27.41
N PRO A 530 -6.96 -31.61 -26.60
CA PRO A 530 -7.18 -32.29 -25.33
C PRO A 530 -7.98 -31.45 -24.33
N PHE A 531 -8.53 -32.11 -23.30
CA PHE A 531 -9.24 -31.44 -22.22
C PHE A 531 -8.40 -30.31 -21.58
N GLY A 532 -9.01 -29.15 -21.39
CA GLY A 532 -8.40 -27.96 -20.80
C GLY A 532 -7.42 -27.20 -21.71
N LEU A 533 -7.12 -27.72 -22.92
CA LEU A 533 -6.34 -27.03 -23.95
C LEU A 533 -7.20 -26.31 -25.00
N ASP A 534 -8.51 -26.23 -24.78
CA ASP A 534 -9.46 -25.52 -25.64
C ASP A 534 -9.15 -24.02 -25.86
N LEU A 535 -9.90 -23.38 -26.76
CA LEU A 535 -9.75 -21.98 -27.12
C LEU A 535 -10.60 -21.02 -26.28
N ASN A 536 -11.22 -21.48 -25.17
CA ASN A 536 -12.11 -20.61 -24.37
C ASN A 536 -11.35 -19.47 -23.66
N ASN A 537 -10.02 -19.49 -23.68
CA ASN A 537 -9.15 -18.39 -23.24
C ASN A 537 -8.89 -17.33 -24.33
N GLN A 538 -9.40 -17.52 -25.55
CA GLN A 538 -9.26 -16.61 -26.69
C GLN A 538 -10.58 -16.37 -27.41
N LEU A 539 -11.58 -17.22 -27.17
CA LEU A 539 -12.90 -17.19 -27.78
C LEU A 539 -13.97 -17.27 -26.71
N ASN A 540 -15.04 -16.52 -26.91
CA ASN A 540 -16.24 -16.69 -26.11
C ASN A 540 -17.11 -17.84 -26.66
N ILE A 541 -18.07 -18.32 -25.86
CA ILE A 541 -18.82 -19.55 -26.13
C ILE A 541 -19.54 -19.53 -27.49
N ASP A 542 -20.15 -18.39 -27.85
CA ASP A 542 -20.90 -18.25 -29.11
C ASP A 542 -20.03 -17.75 -30.28
N LYS A 543 -18.72 -17.60 -30.05
CA LYS A 543 -17.73 -17.16 -31.04
C LYS A 543 -18.06 -15.80 -31.64
N SER A 544 -18.75 -14.94 -30.90
CA SER A 544 -19.03 -13.56 -31.28
C SER A 544 -17.87 -12.60 -30.99
N ALA A 545 -16.96 -12.99 -30.11
CA ALA A 545 -15.83 -12.17 -29.72
C ALA A 545 -14.55 -13.00 -29.53
N THR A 546 -13.40 -12.32 -29.64
CA THR A 546 -12.08 -12.90 -29.41
C THR A 546 -11.24 -12.03 -28.48
N ARG A 547 -10.43 -12.67 -27.63
CA ARG A 547 -9.49 -12.02 -26.72
C ARG A 547 -8.07 -12.13 -27.27
N LEU A 548 -7.41 -10.98 -27.33
CA LEU A 548 -6.00 -10.84 -27.65
C LEU A 548 -5.26 -10.34 -26.39
N THR A 549 -4.12 -10.94 -26.06
CA THR A 549 -3.33 -10.54 -24.88
C THR A 549 -1.99 -9.97 -25.33
N ALA A 550 -1.71 -8.73 -24.96
CA ALA A 550 -0.40 -8.10 -25.15
C ALA A 550 0.41 -8.20 -23.85
N THR A 551 1.52 -8.93 -23.87
CA THR A 551 2.49 -9.00 -22.77
C THR A 551 3.49 -7.88 -22.93
N LEU A 552 3.71 -7.11 -21.86
CA LEU A 552 4.44 -5.85 -21.87
C LEU A 552 5.67 -5.92 -20.97
N TYR A 553 6.65 -5.05 -21.22
CA TYR A 553 7.68 -4.74 -20.22
C TYR A 553 7.01 -4.18 -18.95
N ASN A 554 7.69 -4.17 -17.80
CA ASN A 554 7.11 -3.50 -16.64
C ASN A 554 7.04 -1.99 -16.90
N LEU A 555 5.82 -1.54 -17.17
CA LEU A 555 5.48 -0.14 -17.44
C LEU A 555 4.98 0.54 -16.17
N GLY A 556 5.28 1.83 -16.05
CA GLY A 556 4.62 2.69 -15.09
C GLY A 556 3.17 2.98 -15.48
N SER A 557 2.40 3.52 -14.54
CA SER A 557 0.96 3.77 -14.72
C SER A 557 0.64 4.64 -15.93
N LYS A 558 1.48 5.66 -16.19
CA LYS A 558 1.24 6.61 -17.29
C LYS A 558 1.53 5.99 -18.65
N GLU A 559 2.61 5.25 -18.75
CA GLU A 559 3.01 4.53 -19.95
C GLU A 559 1.96 3.48 -20.32
N LEU A 560 1.44 2.73 -19.33
CA LEU A 560 0.41 1.73 -19.53
C LEU A 560 -0.91 2.34 -20.02
N ILE A 561 -1.38 3.42 -19.37
CA ILE A 561 -2.59 4.15 -19.79
C ILE A 561 -2.40 4.77 -21.18
N ALA A 562 -1.21 5.30 -21.47
CA ALA A 562 -0.92 5.87 -22.79
C ALA A 562 -0.95 4.81 -23.89
N LEU A 563 -0.41 3.61 -23.65
CA LEU A 563 -0.47 2.50 -24.59
C LEU A 563 -1.91 2.07 -24.85
N GLU A 564 -2.72 1.89 -23.80
CA GLU A 564 -4.14 1.56 -23.92
C GLU A 564 -4.89 2.61 -24.76
N GLN A 565 -4.72 3.90 -24.45
CA GLN A 565 -5.38 4.97 -25.20
C GLN A 565 -4.96 5.01 -26.67
N ARG A 566 -3.67 4.79 -26.97
CA ARG A 566 -3.19 4.68 -28.36
C ARG A 566 -3.80 3.47 -29.06
N ALA A 567 -3.90 2.32 -28.38
CA ALA A 567 -4.48 1.10 -28.93
C ALA A 567 -5.97 1.27 -29.26
N LEU A 568 -6.76 1.81 -28.33
CA LEU A 568 -8.18 2.09 -28.54
C LEU A 568 -8.40 3.13 -29.65
N ALA A 569 -7.57 4.19 -29.70
CA ALA A 569 -7.67 5.21 -30.73
C ALA A 569 -7.28 4.70 -32.13
N TYR A 570 -6.21 3.89 -32.22
CA TYR A 570 -5.84 3.23 -33.47
C TYR A 570 -6.97 2.33 -33.97
N PHE A 571 -7.53 1.51 -33.09
CA PHE A 571 -8.58 0.59 -33.48
C PHE A 571 -9.85 1.33 -33.94
N ALA A 572 -10.31 2.33 -33.17
CA ALA A 572 -11.48 3.13 -33.53
C ALA A 572 -11.31 3.90 -34.86
N ALA A 573 -10.08 4.27 -35.22
CA ALA A 573 -9.80 4.97 -36.48
C ALA A 573 -9.79 4.04 -37.71
N ASN A 574 -9.37 2.79 -37.54
CA ASN A 574 -9.20 1.84 -38.65
C ASN A 574 -10.38 0.87 -38.79
N TRP A 575 -11.07 0.56 -37.70
CA TRP A 575 -12.12 -0.47 -37.60
C TRP A 575 -13.33 0.03 -36.80
N PRO A 576 -13.99 1.13 -37.21
CA PRO A 576 -15.04 1.79 -36.42
C PRO A 576 -16.32 0.96 -36.24
N ASP A 577 -16.54 -0.05 -37.08
CA ASP A 577 -17.72 -0.91 -37.03
C ASP A 577 -17.63 -2.01 -35.94
N TYR A 578 -16.44 -2.21 -35.37
CA TYR A 578 -16.20 -3.21 -34.32
C TYR A 578 -15.90 -2.55 -32.98
N GLN A 579 -16.26 -3.24 -31.90
CA GLN A 579 -15.98 -2.77 -30.53
C GLN A 579 -14.72 -3.44 -29.99
N LEU A 580 -13.78 -2.61 -29.54
CA LEU A 580 -12.60 -3.04 -28.80
C LEU A 580 -12.70 -2.54 -27.37
N SER A 581 -12.56 -3.45 -26.41
CA SER A 581 -12.39 -3.10 -25.00
C SER A 581 -11.03 -3.59 -24.50
N ALA A 582 -10.48 -2.90 -23.50
CA ALA A 582 -9.21 -3.24 -22.87
C ALA A 582 -9.43 -3.42 -21.37
N ALA A 583 -8.86 -4.47 -20.79
CA ALA A 583 -8.86 -4.67 -19.35
C ALA A 583 -7.66 -5.51 -18.92
N SER A 584 -7.14 -5.22 -17.73
CA SER A 584 -6.21 -6.10 -17.01
C SER A 584 -6.09 -5.64 -15.57
N ALA A 585 -5.59 -6.52 -14.70
CA ALA A 585 -5.26 -6.12 -13.33
C ALA A 585 -4.25 -4.95 -13.32
N ALA A 586 -3.29 -4.93 -14.24
CA ALA A 586 -2.32 -3.84 -14.36
C ALA A 586 -2.98 -2.51 -14.74
N LEU A 587 -3.91 -2.49 -15.71
CA LEU A 587 -4.66 -1.28 -16.07
C LEU A 587 -5.51 -0.77 -14.90
N MET A 588 -6.15 -1.67 -14.16
CA MET A 588 -6.90 -1.31 -12.96
C MET A 588 -6.00 -0.55 -11.98
N PHE A 589 -4.81 -1.08 -11.65
CA PHE A 589 -3.85 -0.43 -10.76
C PHE A 589 -3.31 0.89 -11.30
N ALA A 590 -3.03 0.97 -12.61
CA ALA A 590 -2.56 2.21 -13.22
C ALA A 590 -3.57 3.35 -13.08
N TYR A 591 -4.85 3.09 -13.39
CA TYR A 591 -5.91 4.09 -13.27
C TYR A 591 -6.19 4.49 -11.82
N ILE A 592 -6.28 3.52 -10.90
CA ILE A 592 -6.58 3.84 -9.51
C ILE A 592 -5.40 4.57 -8.84
N GLY A 593 -4.15 4.24 -9.18
CA GLY A 593 -2.97 4.93 -8.68
C GLY A 593 -2.98 6.41 -9.07
N GLU A 594 -3.17 6.73 -10.37
CA GLU A 594 -3.24 8.12 -10.85
C GLU A 594 -4.45 8.88 -10.27
N ARG A 595 -5.64 8.27 -10.26
CA ARG A 595 -6.85 8.93 -9.71
C ARG A 595 -6.79 9.13 -8.21
N ASN A 596 -6.29 8.15 -7.46
CA ASN A 596 -6.11 8.27 -6.02
C ASN A 596 -5.12 9.37 -5.68
N MET A 597 -4.02 9.48 -6.43
CA MET A 597 -3.06 10.55 -6.25
C MET A 597 -3.67 11.92 -6.51
N ALA A 598 -4.39 12.08 -7.63
CA ALA A 598 -5.08 13.32 -7.95
C ALA A 598 -6.10 13.68 -6.86
N SER A 599 -6.85 12.71 -6.35
CA SER A 599 -7.82 12.90 -5.27
C SER A 599 -7.16 13.30 -3.95
N MET A 600 -6.04 12.70 -3.58
CA MET A 600 -5.31 13.05 -2.35
C MET A 600 -4.66 14.44 -2.44
N LEU A 601 -4.07 14.80 -3.58
CA LEU A 601 -3.46 16.12 -3.76
C LEU A 601 -4.50 17.24 -3.80
N THR A 602 -5.65 17.01 -4.44
CA THR A 602 -6.74 18.00 -4.50
C THR A 602 -7.46 18.19 -3.17
N THR A 603 -7.42 17.20 -2.28
CA THR A 603 -8.08 17.25 -0.96
C THR A 603 -7.17 17.72 0.17
N LEU A 604 -5.85 17.77 -0.04
CA LEU A 604 -4.90 18.29 0.93
C LEU A 604 -5.23 19.72 1.43
N PRO A 605 -5.63 20.69 0.58
CA PRO A 605 -6.02 22.02 1.04
C PRO A 605 -7.26 22.01 1.94
N LEU A 606 -8.22 21.11 1.68
CA LEU A 606 -9.42 20.94 2.49
C LEU A 606 -9.06 20.40 3.88
N ALA A 607 -8.18 19.40 3.95
CA ALA A 607 -7.65 18.88 5.22
C ALA A 607 -6.99 19.99 6.04
N LEU A 608 -6.11 20.78 5.40
CA LEU A 608 -5.43 21.91 6.03
C LEU A 608 -6.43 22.95 6.53
N LEU A 609 -7.47 23.27 5.75
CA LEU A 609 -8.51 24.22 6.14
C LEU A 609 -9.28 23.73 7.37
N LEU A 610 -9.69 22.45 7.39
CA LEU A 610 -10.43 21.87 8.52
C LEU A 610 -9.60 21.88 9.81
N ILE A 611 -8.33 21.46 9.74
CA ILE A 611 -7.40 21.48 10.87
C ILE A 611 -7.19 22.93 11.33
N SER A 612 -6.93 23.86 10.41
CA SER A 612 -6.70 25.27 10.73
C SER A 612 -7.91 25.92 11.39
N ALA A 613 -9.12 25.62 10.90
CA ALA A 613 -10.37 26.10 11.50
C ALA A 613 -10.53 25.59 12.94
N LEU A 614 -10.21 24.31 13.17
CA LEU A 614 -10.26 23.71 14.50
C LEU A 614 -9.25 24.37 15.46
N LEU A 615 -8.02 24.61 15.00
CA LEU A 615 -6.99 25.31 15.78
C LEU A 615 -7.39 26.75 16.11
N LEU A 616 -8.01 27.45 15.16
CA LEU A 616 -8.49 28.82 15.37
C LEU A 616 -9.58 28.89 16.45
N VAL A 617 -10.53 27.95 16.43
CA VAL A 617 -11.58 27.82 17.45
C VAL A 617 -11.00 27.43 18.81
N SER A 618 -10.11 26.43 18.83
CA SER A 618 -9.43 25.92 20.01
C SER A 618 -8.61 27.00 20.73
N LEU A 619 -7.73 27.67 19.98
CA LEU A 619 -6.81 28.66 20.50
C LEU A 619 -7.51 30.00 20.77
N ARG A 620 -8.80 30.15 20.46
CA ARG A 620 -9.59 31.38 20.64
C ARG A 620 -8.84 32.66 20.22
N SER A 621 -7.99 32.53 19.21
CA SER A 621 -7.07 33.57 18.76
C SER A 621 -6.78 33.35 17.30
N TRP A 622 -7.35 34.21 16.46
CA TRP A 622 -7.16 34.16 15.01
C TRP A 622 -5.69 34.33 14.63
N ARG A 623 -4.93 35.14 15.39
CA ARG A 623 -3.50 35.35 15.15
C ARG A 623 -2.69 34.08 15.39
N LEU A 624 -2.88 33.42 16.54
CA LEU A 624 -2.18 32.17 16.84
C LEU A 624 -2.63 31.03 15.93
N GLY A 625 -3.92 31.00 15.57
CA GLY A 625 -4.45 30.08 14.57
C GLY A 625 -3.75 30.22 13.22
N LEU A 626 -3.64 31.43 12.67
CA LEU A 626 -2.92 31.66 11.41
C LEU A 626 -1.43 31.35 11.51
N ILE A 627 -0.78 31.70 12.63
CA ILE A 627 0.64 31.38 12.86
C ILE A 627 0.86 29.86 12.87
N SER A 628 -0.11 29.07 13.36
CA SER A 628 -0.02 27.61 13.43
C SER A 628 -0.07 26.91 12.06
N ILE A 629 -0.59 27.56 11.02
CA ILE A 629 -0.67 26.95 9.68
C ILE A 629 0.74 26.66 9.12
N ILE A 630 1.67 27.59 9.36
CA ILE A 630 3.03 27.52 8.81
C ILE A 630 3.82 26.32 9.36
N PRO A 631 3.98 26.14 10.69
CA PRO A 631 4.72 24.99 11.23
C PRO A 631 4.05 23.65 10.93
N ASN A 632 2.76 23.62 10.63
CA ASN A 632 2.05 22.40 10.22
C ASN A 632 2.26 22.04 8.74
N LEU A 633 2.57 23.00 7.87
CA LEU A 633 2.80 22.74 6.44
C LEU A 633 4.28 22.50 6.11
N VAL A 634 5.18 23.24 6.76
CA VAL A 634 6.62 23.21 6.48
C VAL A 634 7.23 21.80 6.56
N PRO A 635 6.94 20.95 7.57
CA PRO A 635 7.55 19.63 7.69
C PRO A 635 7.21 18.72 6.51
N ALA A 636 5.95 18.71 6.07
CA ALA A 636 5.52 17.94 4.91
C ALA A 636 6.22 18.42 3.63
N VAL A 637 6.30 19.74 3.41
CA VAL A 637 7.00 20.31 2.24
C VAL A 637 8.48 19.94 2.23
N ILE A 638 9.16 20.01 3.38
CA ILE A 638 10.57 19.60 3.48
C ILE A 638 10.71 18.09 3.25
N GLY A 639 9.85 17.28 3.88
CA GLY A 639 9.86 15.82 3.74
C GLY A 639 9.71 15.37 2.28
N PHE A 640 8.67 15.82 1.59
CA PHE A 640 8.44 15.50 0.18
C PHE A 640 9.46 16.16 -0.77
N GLY A 641 10.01 17.32 -0.42
CA GLY A 641 11.09 17.95 -1.19
C GLY A 641 12.39 17.14 -1.14
N LEU A 642 12.75 16.62 0.04
CA LEU A 642 13.89 15.70 0.20
C LEU A 642 13.62 14.34 -0.45
N TRP A 643 12.39 13.84 -0.37
CA TRP A 643 11.99 12.59 -1.04
C TRP A 643 12.22 12.63 -2.55
N GLY A 644 11.92 13.77 -3.18
CA GLY A 644 12.14 14.00 -4.61
C GLY A 644 13.61 13.89 -5.04
N LEU A 645 14.56 14.11 -4.13
CA LEU A 645 16.00 13.93 -4.39
C LEU A 645 16.48 12.50 -4.14
N LEU A 646 15.91 11.82 -3.14
CA LEU A 646 16.39 10.50 -2.69
C LEU A 646 15.80 9.36 -3.53
N VAL A 647 14.50 9.43 -3.82
CA VAL A 647 13.73 8.35 -4.46
C VAL A 647 13.08 8.84 -5.74
N GLY A 648 12.48 10.04 -5.74
CA GLY A 648 11.89 10.65 -6.94
C GLY A 648 10.56 10.03 -7.40
N GLU A 649 10.08 8.98 -6.74
CA GLU A 649 8.80 8.32 -7.06
C GLU A 649 7.83 8.37 -5.88
N ILE A 650 6.55 8.64 -6.16
CA ILE A 650 5.44 8.60 -5.20
C ILE A 650 4.48 7.49 -5.63
N ASN A 651 4.43 6.43 -4.82
CA ASN A 651 3.50 5.32 -4.95
C ASN A 651 2.19 5.57 -4.17
N LEU A 652 1.28 4.60 -4.21
CA LEU A 652 0.00 4.67 -3.51
C LEU A 652 0.13 4.98 -2.01
N ALA A 653 1.10 4.39 -1.29
CA ALA A 653 1.26 4.61 0.15
C ALA A 653 1.74 6.03 0.48
N LEU A 654 2.61 6.62 -0.34
CA LEU A 654 3.10 7.97 -0.06
C LEU A 654 2.03 9.05 -0.29
N SER A 655 1.02 8.77 -1.13
CA SER A 655 -0.17 9.62 -1.22
C SER A 655 -0.92 9.74 0.11
N VAL A 656 -0.95 8.63 0.88
CA VAL A 656 -1.57 8.57 2.21
C VAL A 656 -0.76 9.39 3.21
N VAL A 657 0.58 9.30 3.16
CA VAL A 657 1.49 10.07 4.03
C VAL A 657 1.26 11.57 3.90
N ALA A 658 1.02 12.07 2.68
CA ALA A 658 0.76 13.49 2.44
C ALA A 658 -0.43 14.02 3.24
N SER A 659 -1.51 13.24 3.32
CA SER A 659 -2.75 13.63 4.01
C SER A 659 -2.69 13.34 5.51
N MET A 660 -2.23 12.15 5.90
CA MET A 660 -2.23 11.72 7.31
C MET A 660 -1.19 12.48 8.15
N SER A 661 -0.04 12.85 7.55
CA SER A 661 1.05 13.51 8.29
C SER A 661 0.59 14.84 8.90
N LEU A 662 -0.28 15.60 8.22
CA LEU A 662 -0.88 16.82 8.75
C LEU A 662 -1.64 16.55 10.05
N GLY A 663 -2.37 15.44 10.16
CA GLY A 663 -3.10 15.10 11.38
C GLY A 663 -2.18 14.70 12.54
N ILE A 664 -1.03 14.11 12.25
CA ILE A 664 -0.08 13.62 13.27
C ILE A 664 0.77 14.76 13.81
N ILE A 665 1.31 15.63 12.95
CA ILE A 665 2.31 16.64 13.35
C ILE A 665 1.72 17.87 14.03
N VAL A 666 0.42 18.09 13.95
CA VAL A 666 -0.27 19.23 14.58
C VAL A 666 -0.22 19.16 16.11
N ASP A 667 -0.05 17.96 16.68
CA ASP A 667 -0.04 17.69 18.12
C ASP A 667 0.95 18.59 18.89
N ASP A 668 2.22 18.55 18.48
CA ASP A 668 3.30 19.27 19.14
C ASP A 668 3.07 20.79 19.10
N THR A 669 2.61 21.31 17.96
CA THR A 669 2.25 22.72 17.76
C THR A 669 1.10 23.14 18.68
N VAL A 670 0.03 22.34 18.82
CA VAL A 670 -1.11 22.65 19.71
C VAL A 670 -0.66 22.73 21.15
N HIS A 671 0.13 21.74 21.59
CA HIS A 671 0.65 21.69 22.94
C HIS A 671 1.55 22.90 23.24
N PHE A 672 2.46 23.26 22.33
CA PHE A 672 3.33 24.43 22.49
C PHE A 672 2.53 25.74 22.52
N LEU A 673 1.64 25.97 21.54
CA LEU A 673 0.84 27.19 21.43
C LEU A 673 -0.15 27.36 22.59
N SER A 674 -0.69 26.27 23.13
CA SER A 674 -1.56 26.32 24.30
C SER A 674 -0.81 26.80 25.55
N LYS A 675 0.45 26.35 25.76
CA LYS A 675 1.27 26.86 26.86
C LYS A 675 1.69 28.31 26.63
N TYR A 676 2.09 28.66 25.41
CA TYR A 676 2.45 30.03 25.03
C TYR A 676 1.28 30.99 25.26
N ARG A 677 0.10 30.67 24.76
CA ARG A 677 -1.12 31.48 24.92
C ARG A 677 -1.44 31.69 26.39
N HIS A 678 -1.39 30.64 27.21
CA HIS A 678 -1.66 30.76 28.64
C HIS A 678 -0.69 31.73 29.33
N ALA A 679 0.61 31.66 29.01
CA ALA A 679 1.58 32.61 29.53
C ALA A 679 1.29 34.06 29.08
N ARG A 680 0.83 34.25 27.84
CA ARG A 680 0.39 35.57 27.35
C ARG A 680 -0.86 36.08 28.08
N GLU A 681 -1.79 35.18 28.43
CA GLU A 681 -2.97 35.49 29.23
C GLU A 681 -2.63 35.85 30.69
N GLU A 682 -1.53 35.29 31.23
CA GLU A 682 -0.94 35.69 32.52
C GLU A 682 -0.18 37.04 32.49
N GLY A 683 -0.16 37.72 31.34
CA GLY A 683 0.49 39.03 31.18
C GLY A 683 1.99 38.98 30.85
N ARG A 684 2.54 37.79 30.56
CA ARG A 684 3.95 37.65 30.16
C ARG A 684 4.18 38.20 28.75
N ASP A 685 5.36 38.76 28.52
CA ASP A 685 5.79 39.14 27.17
C ASP A 685 6.06 37.90 26.29
N SER A 686 6.31 38.11 25.00
CA SER A 686 6.49 37.01 24.03
C SER A 686 7.71 36.15 24.32
N GLU A 687 8.82 36.73 24.80
CA GLU A 687 10.00 35.94 25.17
C GLU A 687 9.76 35.11 26.42
N GLN A 688 9.17 35.71 27.46
CA GLN A 688 8.78 35.04 28.69
C GLN A 688 7.77 33.92 28.43
N ALA A 689 6.83 34.14 27.50
CA ALA A 689 5.86 33.13 27.08
C ALA A 689 6.52 31.98 26.30
N VAL A 690 7.48 32.26 25.41
CA VAL A 690 8.29 31.22 24.76
C VAL A 690 9.09 30.42 25.79
N ARG A 691 9.80 31.08 26.71
CA ARG A 691 10.55 30.41 27.80
C ARG A 691 9.63 29.50 28.61
N TYR A 692 8.44 29.98 28.97
CA TYR A 692 7.44 29.19 29.69
C TYR A 692 6.99 27.95 28.89
N ALA A 693 6.73 28.08 27.59
CA ALA A 693 6.34 26.95 26.75
C ALA A 693 7.44 25.88 26.69
N PHE A 694 8.70 26.26 26.44
CA PHE A 694 9.84 25.33 26.45
C PHE A 694 9.99 24.59 27.79
N HIS A 695 9.89 25.32 28.90
CA HIS A 695 9.99 24.74 30.23
C HIS A 695 8.82 23.81 30.58
N SER A 696 7.60 24.16 30.15
CA SER A 696 6.40 23.42 30.50
C SER A 696 6.20 22.17 29.64
N VAL A 697 6.48 22.23 28.34
CA VAL A 697 6.12 21.15 27.40
C VAL A 697 7.27 20.66 26.53
N GLY A 698 8.36 21.40 26.37
CA GLY A 698 9.45 21.06 25.45
C GLY A 698 10.07 19.67 25.65
N ARG A 699 10.20 19.21 26.90
CA ARG A 699 10.64 17.82 27.18
C ARG A 699 9.59 16.79 26.72
N ALA A 700 8.31 17.06 26.92
CA ALA A 700 7.26 16.14 26.51
C ALA A 700 7.24 15.99 24.98
N LEU A 701 7.34 17.11 24.24
CA LEU A 701 7.44 17.12 22.77
C LEU A 701 8.61 16.25 22.28
N CYS A 702 9.81 16.43 22.83
CA CYS A 702 10.95 15.59 22.43
C CYS A 702 10.71 14.09 22.70
N ILE A 703 10.02 13.75 23.79
CA ILE A 703 9.74 12.34 24.14
C ILE A 703 8.71 11.76 23.18
N THR A 704 7.60 12.47 22.93
CA THR A 704 6.55 12.01 22.03
C THR A 704 7.11 11.84 20.63
N THR A 705 7.79 12.84 20.06
CA THR A 705 8.42 12.73 18.74
C THR A 705 9.39 11.56 18.67
N LEU A 706 10.30 11.38 19.65
CA LEU A 706 11.28 10.30 19.60
C LEU A 706 10.62 8.92 19.66
N VAL A 707 9.53 8.76 20.42
CA VAL A 707 8.78 7.50 20.46
C VAL A 707 8.01 7.28 19.16
N LEU A 708 7.39 8.32 18.59
CA LEU A 708 6.70 8.24 17.30
C LEU A 708 7.68 7.89 16.17
N VAL A 709 8.84 8.56 16.11
CA VAL A 709 9.92 8.25 15.17
C VAL A 709 10.37 6.81 15.34
N ALA A 710 10.68 6.37 16.56
CA ALA A 710 11.08 4.98 16.81
C ALA A 710 10.01 3.97 16.38
N GLY A 711 8.73 4.26 16.62
CA GLY A 711 7.61 3.44 16.15
C GLY A 711 7.53 3.37 14.63
N PHE A 712 7.39 4.51 13.94
CA PHE A 712 7.32 4.52 12.48
C PHE A 712 8.59 4.00 11.80
N SER A 713 9.77 4.15 12.41
CA SER A 713 11.02 3.58 11.90
C SER A 713 11.04 2.04 11.91
N VAL A 714 10.26 1.37 12.78
CA VAL A 714 10.16 -0.10 12.74
C VAL A 714 9.48 -0.57 11.45
N LEU A 715 8.54 0.21 10.89
CA LEU A 715 7.91 -0.11 9.61
C LEU A 715 8.91 -0.14 8.44
N MET A 716 10.04 0.55 8.55
CA MET A 716 11.11 0.53 7.53
C MET A 716 11.69 -0.86 7.29
N PHE A 717 11.49 -1.80 8.21
CA PHE A 717 11.95 -3.18 8.08
C PHE A 717 10.94 -4.12 7.41
N SER A 718 9.76 -3.61 7.00
CA SER A 718 8.79 -4.40 6.23
C SER A 718 9.35 -4.75 4.85
N GLY A 719 9.14 -6.00 4.40
CA GLY A 719 9.41 -6.40 3.02
C GLY A 719 8.40 -5.82 2.03
N PHE A 720 7.29 -5.26 2.52
CA PHE A 720 6.31 -4.55 1.73
C PHE A 720 6.62 -3.04 1.68
N ARG A 721 7.05 -2.55 0.51
CA ARG A 721 7.51 -1.18 0.30
C ARG A 721 6.47 -0.11 0.60
N LEU A 722 5.18 -0.40 0.43
CA LEU A 722 4.12 0.52 0.86
C LEU A 722 4.23 0.81 2.37
N ASN A 723 4.59 -0.18 3.19
CA ASN A 723 4.76 -0.01 4.63
C ASN A 723 6.12 0.63 4.95
N SER A 724 7.20 0.16 4.31
CA SER A 724 8.54 0.68 4.58
C SER A 724 8.73 2.13 4.16
N ASP A 725 8.25 2.49 2.96
CA ASP A 725 8.32 3.85 2.43
C ASP A 725 7.45 4.80 3.27
N MET A 726 6.26 4.34 3.68
CA MET A 726 5.40 5.07 4.63
C MET A 726 6.12 5.30 5.97
N GLY A 727 6.77 4.27 6.53
CA GLY A 727 7.53 4.37 7.78
C GLY A 727 8.70 5.35 7.68
N LEU A 728 9.48 5.26 6.60
CA LEU A 728 10.63 6.14 6.35
C LEU A 728 10.20 7.59 6.19
N LEU A 729 9.26 7.89 5.29
CA LEU A 729 8.85 9.27 5.04
C LEU A 729 8.12 9.87 6.25
N THR A 730 7.24 9.09 6.91
CA THR A 730 6.49 9.58 8.08
C THR A 730 7.41 9.86 9.26
N SER A 731 8.36 8.97 9.57
CA SER A 731 9.34 9.20 10.64
C SER A 731 10.22 10.43 10.35
N GLY A 732 10.63 10.63 9.09
CA GLY A 732 11.34 11.82 8.64
C GLY A 732 10.52 13.10 8.84
N ILE A 733 9.25 13.11 8.40
CA ILE A 733 8.36 14.27 8.55
C ILE A 733 8.12 14.60 10.02
N ILE A 734 7.89 13.60 10.89
CA ILE A 734 7.70 13.80 12.34
C ILE A 734 8.96 14.40 12.98
N LEU A 735 10.15 13.91 12.60
CA LEU A 735 11.40 14.48 13.10
C LEU A 735 11.57 15.94 12.66
N ILE A 736 11.28 16.26 11.39
CA ILE A 736 11.32 17.63 10.88
C ILE A 736 10.28 18.50 11.60
N ALA A 737 9.09 17.97 11.91
CA ALA A 737 8.05 18.69 12.64
C ALA A 737 8.52 19.15 14.01
N LEU A 738 9.19 18.28 14.78
CA LEU A 738 9.78 18.69 16.06
C LEU A 738 10.82 19.81 15.88
N LEU A 739 11.66 19.74 14.84
CA LEU A 739 12.63 20.80 14.56
C LEU A 739 11.91 22.12 14.23
N VAL A 740 10.86 22.06 13.42
CA VAL A 740 10.05 23.23 13.08
C VAL A 740 9.39 23.81 14.34
N ASP A 741 8.86 22.98 15.23
CA ASP A 741 8.15 23.42 16.44
C ASP A 741 9.07 23.97 17.52
N LEU A 742 10.29 23.44 17.64
CA LEU A 742 11.28 23.93 18.60
C LEU A 742 12.10 25.11 18.07
N PHE A 743 12.32 25.24 16.76
CA PHE A 743 13.22 26.28 16.23
C PHE A 743 12.49 27.36 15.44
N PHE A 744 11.57 26.97 14.56
CA PHE A 744 10.91 27.88 13.64
C PHE A 744 9.67 28.55 14.25
N LEU A 745 8.79 27.78 14.89
CA LEU A 745 7.57 28.29 15.52
C LEU A 745 7.85 29.39 16.56
N PRO A 746 8.81 29.26 17.49
CA PRO A 746 9.10 30.33 18.45
C PRO A 746 9.63 31.59 17.77
N ALA A 747 10.46 31.44 16.73
CA ALA A 747 10.97 32.58 15.96
C ALA A 747 9.84 33.33 15.22
N CYS A 748 8.85 32.61 14.71
CA CYS A 748 7.64 33.20 14.14
C CYS A 748 6.82 33.94 15.20
N LEU A 749 6.61 33.36 16.38
CA LEU A 749 5.88 33.99 17.49
C LEU A 749 6.56 35.29 17.95
N LEU A 750 7.88 35.29 18.16
CA LEU A 750 8.62 36.47 18.59
C LEU A 750 8.62 37.59 17.54
N LYS A 751 8.54 37.25 16.25
CA LYS A 751 8.46 38.23 15.16
C LYS A 751 7.04 38.80 14.99
N LEU A 752 6.02 37.94 15.07
CA LEU A 752 4.64 38.27 14.66
C LEU A 752 3.71 38.64 15.83
N ASP A 753 3.94 38.10 17.04
CA ASP A 753 3.15 38.40 18.24
C ASP A 753 3.85 39.44 19.14
N LYS A 754 4.10 40.64 18.62
CA LYS A 754 4.77 41.75 19.35
C LYS A 754 3.83 42.65 20.15
N SER A 755 2.52 42.38 20.17
CA SER A 755 1.56 43.28 20.82
C SER A 755 1.70 43.19 22.34
N GLY A 756 2.31 44.20 22.95
CA GLY A 756 2.24 44.45 24.39
C GLY A 756 0.78 44.65 24.79
N ARG A 757 0.35 43.94 25.83
CA ARG A 757 -0.83 44.32 26.61
C ARG A 757 -0.27 44.98 27.86
N THR A 758 0.12 46.24 27.74
CA THR A 758 0.14 47.16 28.88
C THR A 758 -1.32 47.33 29.29
N ALA A 759 -1.84 46.42 30.10
CA ALA A 759 -3.07 46.65 30.84
C ALA A 759 -2.67 47.46 32.07
N ASP A 760 -3.16 48.69 32.13
CA ASP A 760 -3.05 49.61 33.27
C ASP A 760 -3.19 48.88 34.60
N VAL A 761 -2.11 48.87 35.37
CA VAL A 761 -2.19 48.69 36.81
C VAL A 761 -2.79 49.98 37.36
N SER A 762 -4.12 50.07 37.41
CA SER A 762 -4.79 51.05 38.28
C SER A 762 -4.29 50.81 39.71
N PRO A 763 -3.78 51.84 40.41
CA PRO A 763 -3.36 51.68 41.79
C PRO A 763 -4.59 51.31 42.63
N ALA A 764 -4.50 50.21 43.36
CA ALA A 764 -5.48 49.84 44.36
C ALA A 764 -5.65 51.00 45.35
N THR A 765 -6.81 51.64 45.33
CA THR A 765 -7.23 52.53 46.40
C THR A 765 -7.50 51.70 47.64
N THR A 766 -6.52 51.69 48.55
CA THR A 766 -6.73 51.35 49.95
C THR A 766 -7.81 52.27 50.53
N LYS A 767 -9.01 51.76 50.74
CA LYS A 767 -9.95 52.31 51.72
C LYS A 767 -9.89 51.47 52.99
N HIS A 768 -9.23 52.04 53.99
CA HIS A 768 -9.54 51.76 55.38
C HIS A 768 -10.97 52.23 55.66
N SER A 769 -11.84 51.30 56.05
CA SER A 769 -12.88 51.43 57.07
C SER A 769 -13.67 50.13 57.13
#